data_AF-A0A8H5THH4-F1
#
_entry.id   AF-A0A8H5THH4-F1
#
_cell.length_a   1.000
_cell.length_b   1.000
_cell.length_c   1.000
_cell.angle_alpha   90.00
_cell.angle_beta   90.00
_cell.angle_gamma   90.00
#
_symmetry.space_group_name_H-M   'P 1'
#
loop_
_entity.id
_entity.type
_entity.pdbx_description
1 polymer ?
#
loop_
_entity_poly.entity_id
_entity_poly.type
_entity_poly.pdbx_seq_one_letter_code
_entity_poly.pdbx_strand_id
1 'polypeptide(L)'
;MSSDRLLRTVLQHYQDIHDAAKTDQIIGSTTHLLTELTNPLNLGLLTSQLLTAPAIWFQAGGVRTSVRVISIYNTAASHIHNYEVAARDRKEPHEGGGLGCEEWTRAVVKGADDRSRRWQHLLVLTGVLMGMESSNRQSLSRGLRNTLEEAVVMAANLALDSREQDGPVAGASIVMALNFAFPLLSDFHKSLINCNALLPLIVWTVTAEEGLAHGQFLASVSSEIVESPNGLLAWSPNTPSFRHIQELDRRPTLANLGPLAKLAGFAVQQATDTNAVIAAQDALVAFSSRVLDTWRLNRLSDIDPALEADALTQETLTSTWPVLWNLLRKVMFGTVVILQAIVSRSLLDPRMLNNVAAPVVATKSLGILRNIFFISSRNGNSAFQVYNFTYLTSIDSISRSSDACRLFLQEFRPSEDASTATTYLQRSLDLFYLNLSEHLPLTLPTDACDVLIIKPAIAYISHEGPTTQNMVEIFESAHSAILSTISCPQHSPLTIQLTPFYIDLLFNSFPQYISSRQFRVAFKTVMQIVSPPFPIAELEPHLSETLLEMLRSAVSTAPTNLLPSTLNIVAQAAMEESQEERYSQQSSLALALVDSLPYLPLPLLEEWFTITAQAMNEIEDLALREPVKQRFLQLLVSGELDVERAAIGVAWWGTRGGRKLILGASTEPAMMSGALSGPDRSSRL
;
A
#
# COMPACT_ATOMS: atom_id res chain seq x y z
N MET A 1 -31.89 10.34 47.08
CA MET A 1 -31.09 9.77 48.19
C MET A 1 -29.95 10.75 48.48
N SER A 2 -29.59 11.01 49.74
CA SER A 2 -28.42 11.85 50.04
C SER A 2 -27.16 11.26 49.40
N SER A 3 -26.34 12.11 48.76
CA SER A 3 -25.09 11.75 48.07
C SER A 3 -24.13 10.97 48.99
N ASP A 4 -24.11 11.26 50.29
CA ASP A 4 -23.30 10.56 51.29
C ASP A 4 -23.74 9.10 51.52
N ARG A 5 -25.05 8.83 51.46
CA ARG A 5 -25.56 7.45 51.58
C ARG A 5 -25.21 6.64 50.33
N LEU A 6 -25.22 7.26 49.17
CA LEU A 6 -24.85 6.61 47.90
C LEU A 6 -23.34 6.35 47.84
N LEU A 7 -22.52 7.30 48.32
CA LEU A 7 -21.06 7.13 48.45
C LEU A 7 -20.71 5.91 49.32
N ARG A 8 -21.31 5.77 50.50
CA ARG A 8 -21.06 4.61 51.38
C ARG A 8 -21.42 3.28 50.70
N THR A 9 -22.55 3.23 50.01
CA THR A 9 -22.98 2.02 49.28
C THR A 9 -22.03 1.67 48.14
N VAL A 10 -21.57 2.65 47.36
CA VAL A 10 -20.60 2.41 46.27
C VAL A 10 -19.26 1.94 46.82
N LEU A 11 -18.75 2.56 47.90
CA LEU A 11 -17.50 2.16 48.55
C LEU A 11 -17.57 0.73 49.11
N GLN A 12 -18.72 0.32 49.66
CA GLN A 12 -18.93 -1.07 50.07
C GLN A 12 -18.92 -2.00 48.86
N HIS A 13 -19.62 -1.63 47.78
CA HIS A 13 -19.64 -2.43 46.56
C HIS A 13 -18.27 -2.56 45.88
N TYR A 14 -17.34 -1.61 46.05
CA TYR A 14 -15.98 -1.74 45.52
C TYR A 14 -15.19 -2.90 46.12
N GLN A 15 -15.50 -3.33 47.35
CA GLN A 15 -14.70 -4.33 48.07
C GLN A 15 -14.87 -5.76 47.55
N ASP A 16 -15.98 -6.05 46.88
CA ASP A 16 -16.35 -7.40 46.41
C ASP A 16 -16.36 -7.49 44.88
N ILE A 17 -16.19 -8.71 44.35
CA ILE A 17 -16.34 -8.99 42.91
C ILE A 17 -17.81 -9.26 42.61
N HIS A 18 -18.39 -8.51 41.67
CA HIS A 18 -19.79 -8.65 41.27
C HIS A 18 -19.92 -9.17 39.84
N ASP A 19 -21.16 -9.43 39.40
CA ASP A 19 -21.47 -9.72 38.01
C ASP A 19 -21.35 -8.47 37.10
N ALA A 20 -21.41 -8.67 35.79
CA ALA A 20 -21.23 -7.59 34.81
C ALA A 20 -22.30 -6.49 34.95
N ALA A 21 -23.57 -6.86 35.17
CA ALA A 21 -24.67 -5.91 35.30
C ALA A 21 -24.53 -5.03 36.55
N LYS A 22 -24.17 -5.62 37.69
CA LYS A 22 -23.91 -4.88 38.92
C LYS A 22 -22.69 -3.98 38.80
N THR A 23 -21.67 -4.42 38.07
CA THR A 23 -20.46 -3.63 37.82
C THR A 23 -20.77 -2.40 36.96
N ASP A 24 -21.61 -2.55 35.93
CA ASP A 24 -22.09 -1.42 35.14
C ASP A 24 -22.93 -0.44 36.00
N GLN A 25 -23.73 -0.95 36.94
CA GLN A 25 -24.44 -0.11 37.92
C GLN A 25 -23.47 0.65 38.85
N ILE A 26 -22.42 -0.02 39.33
CA ILE A 26 -21.37 0.59 40.17
C ILE A 26 -20.66 1.70 39.39
N ILE A 27 -20.30 1.47 38.13
CA ILE A 27 -19.68 2.45 37.25
C ILE A 27 -20.60 3.66 37.07
N GLY A 28 -21.88 3.46 36.72
CA GLY A 28 -22.84 4.56 36.56
C GLY A 28 -23.02 5.39 37.84
N SER A 29 -23.09 4.71 38.99
CA SER A 29 -23.19 5.36 40.30
C SER A 29 -21.92 6.14 40.65
N THR A 30 -20.75 5.64 40.24
CA THR A 30 -19.46 6.31 40.43
C THR A 30 -19.40 7.60 39.62
N THR A 31 -19.76 7.56 38.34
CA THR A 31 -19.79 8.75 37.48
C THR A 31 -20.72 9.83 38.04
N HIS A 32 -21.91 9.44 38.51
CA HIS A 32 -22.85 10.36 39.17
C HIS A 32 -22.29 10.95 40.48
N LEU A 33 -21.60 10.15 41.30
CA LEU A 33 -20.94 10.69 42.50
C LEU A 33 -19.83 11.68 42.16
N LEU A 34 -19.04 11.41 41.13
CA LEU A 34 -17.97 12.30 40.70
C LEU A 34 -18.50 13.68 40.27
N THR A 35 -19.75 13.77 39.78
CA THR A 35 -20.36 15.06 39.38
C THR A 35 -21.09 15.77 40.54
N GLU A 36 -21.66 15.03 41.49
CA GLU A 36 -22.53 15.58 42.54
C GLU A 36 -21.81 15.87 43.88
N LEU A 37 -20.66 15.24 44.14
CA LEU A 37 -19.95 15.44 45.40
C LEU A 37 -19.34 16.85 45.48
N THR A 38 -19.69 17.57 46.54
CA THR A 38 -19.24 18.95 46.78
C THR A 38 -18.01 19.05 47.68
N ASN A 39 -17.63 17.96 48.37
CA ASN A 39 -16.45 17.92 49.23
C ASN A 39 -15.24 17.35 48.47
N PRO A 40 -14.14 18.12 48.30
CA PRO A 40 -12.96 17.67 47.55
C PRO A 40 -12.27 16.45 48.17
N LEU A 41 -12.37 16.25 49.50
CA LEU A 41 -11.82 15.06 50.15
C LEU A 41 -12.58 13.79 49.77
N ASN A 42 -13.89 13.88 49.59
CA ASN A 42 -14.73 12.75 49.18
C ASN A 42 -14.44 12.34 47.73
N LEU A 43 -14.15 13.32 46.85
CA LEU A 43 -13.74 13.06 45.47
C LEU A 43 -12.37 12.37 45.39
N GLY A 44 -11.40 12.84 46.19
CA GLY A 44 -10.09 12.21 46.29
C GLY A 44 -10.18 10.78 46.83
N LEU A 45 -10.98 10.56 47.89
CA LEU A 45 -11.23 9.23 48.44
C LEU A 45 -11.90 8.29 47.42
N LEU A 46 -12.94 8.77 46.74
CA LEU A 46 -13.65 7.98 45.72
C LEU A 46 -12.69 7.55 44.59
N THR A 47 -11.82 8.46 44.15
CA THR A 47 -10.81 8.18 43.13
C THR A 47 -9.78 7.15 43.61
N SER A 48 -9.20 7.32 44.79
CA SER A 48 -8.24 6.36 45.37
C SER A 48 -8.87 4.97 45.49
N GLN A 49 -10.10 4.88 45.99
CA GLN A 49 -10.80 3.62 46.17
C GLN A 49 -11.17 2.96 44.84
N LEU A 50 -11.59 3.72 43.82
CA LEU A 50 -11.86 3.21 42.48
C LEU A 50 -10.61 2.58 41.85
N LEU A 51 -9.44 3.21 42.01
CA LEU A 51 -8.19 2.71 41.44
C LEU A 51 -7.71 1.40 42.08
N THR A 52 -8.13 1.11 43.32
CA THR A 52 -7.81 -0.14 44.00
C THR A 52 -8.97 -1.14 44.04
N ALA A 53 -10.14 -0.83 43.48
CA ALA A 53 -11.36 -1.61 43.65
C ALA A 53 -11.32 -2.99 42.94
N PRO A 54 -11.39 -4.12 43.69
CA PRO A 54 -11.53 -5.44 43.09
C PRO A 54 -12.73 -5.57 42.14
N ALA A 55 -13.84 -4.92 42.46
CA ALA A 55 -15.06 -4.89 41.64
C ALA A 55 -14.83 -4.45 40.19
N ILE A 56 -13.82 -3.60 39.96
CA ILE A 56 -13.50 -3.04 38.65
C ILE A 56 -12.34 -3.79 37.99
N TRP A 57 -11.29 -4.09 38.76
CA TRP A 57 -10.01 -4.55 38.20
C TRP A 57 -9.86 -6.07 38.11
N PHE A 58 -10.62 -6.86 38.88
CA PHE A 58 -10.46 -8.33 38.92
C PHE A 58 -11.38 -9.07 37.93
N GLN A 59 -12.17 -8.36 37.12
CA GLN A 59 -12.98 -8.96 36.06
C GLN A 59 -12.20 -9.16 34.75
N ALA A 60 -12.70 -10.06 33.90
CA ALA A 60 -12.16 -10.38 32.57
C ALA A 60 -12.36 -9.27 31.51
N GLY A 61 -12.32 -8.00 31.91
CA GLY A 61 -12.56 -6.84 31.03
C GLY A 61 -11.33 -6.32 30.29
N GLY A 62 -10.12 -6.71 30.70
CA GLY A 62 -8.85 -6.33 30.05
C GLY A 62 -8.74 -4.82 29.79
N VAL A 63 -8.28 -4.45 28.60
CA VAL A 63 -8.10 -3.03 28.18
C VAL A 63 -9.43 -2.27 28.13
N ARG A 64 -10.57 -2.94 27.93
CA ARG A 64 -11.90 -2.27 27.93
C ARG A 64 -12.20 -1.65 29.29
N THR A 65 -11.78 -2.28 30.38
CA THR A 65 -11.90 -1.70 31.73
C THR A 65 -11.11 -0.40 31.83
N SER A 66 -9.90 -0.35 31.29
CA SER A 66 -9.07 0.86 31.30
C SER A 66 -9.72 2.01 30.51
N VAL A 67 -10.27 1.72 29.35
CA VAL A 67 -11.02 2.71 28.54
C VAL A 67 -12.28 3.18 29.27
N ARG A 68 -12.98 2.27 29.97
CA ARG A 68 -14.13 2.64 30.83
C ARG A 68 -13.71 3.61 31.94
N VAL A 69 -12.58 3.36 32.62
CA VAL A 69 -12.06 4.28 33.64
C VAL A 69 -11.75 5.67 33.05
N ILE A 70 -11.07 5.73 31.90
CA ILE A 70 -10.85 7.01 31.18
C ILE A 70 -12.18 7.70 30.89
N SER A 71 -13.17 6.95 30.41
CA SER A 71 -14.50 7.45 30.05
C SER A 71 -15.28 7.99 31.25
N ILE A 72 -15.19 7.37 32.43
CA ILE A 72 -15.81 7.84 33.68
C ILE A 72 -15.33 9.26 33.99
N TYR A 73 -14.01 9.46 34.01
CA TYR A 73 -13.43 10.76 34.35
C TYR A 73 -13.63 11.81 33.25
N ASN A 74 -13.57 11.41 31.98
CA ASN A 74 -13.89 12.29 30.85
C ASN A 74 -15.35 12.80 30.93
N THR A 75 -16.29 11.90 31.20
CA THR A 75 -17.71 12.23 31.33
C THR A 75 -17.95 13.14 32.52
N ALA A 76 -17.42 12.79 33.70
CA ALA A 76 -17.57 13.60 34.91
C ALA A 76 -16.97 15.01 34.74
N ALA A 77 -15.75 15.12 34.23
CA ALA A 77 -15.10 16.41 33.96
C ALA A 77 -15.90 17.27 32.96
N SER A 78 -16.41 16.67 31.88
CA SER A 78 -17.26 17.37 30.91
C SER A 78 -18.55 17.90 31.55
N HIS A 79 -19.17 17.14 32.46
CA HIS A 79 -20.35 17.59 33.19
C HIS A 79 -20.05 18.76 34.13
N ILE A 80 -18.95 18.70 34.89
CA ILE A 80 -18.53 19.81 35.76
C ILE A 80 -18.30 21.08 34.96
N HIS A 81 -17.65 20.99 33.80
CA HIS A 81 -17.49 22.14 32.90
C HIS A 81 -18.84 22.70 32.44
N ASN A 82 -19.75 21.84 32.00
CA ASN A 82 -21.08 22.28 31.55
C ASN A 82 -21.87 22.96 32.68
N TYR A 83 -21.76 22.47 33.92
CA TYR A 83 -22.37 23.11 35.08
C TYR A 83 -21.76 24.48 35.36
N GLU A 84 -20.44 24.62 35.30
CA GLU A 84 -19.77 25.89 35.53
C GLU A 84 -20.13 26.92 34.45
N VAL A 85 -20.22 26.51 33.18
CA VAL A 85 -20.67 27.38 32.08
C VAL A 85 -22.13 27.80 32.29
N ALA A 86 -23.03 26.86 32.59
CA ALA A 86 -24.44 27.16 32.84
C ALA A 86 -24.65 28.09 34.05
N ALA A 87 -23.83 27.95 35.10
CA ALA A 87 -23.86 28.81 36.28
C ALA A 87 -23.33 30.23 35.99
N ARG A 88 -22.41 30.39 35.03
CA ARG A 88 -21.99 31.72 34.56
C ARG A 88 -23.08 32.42 33.74
N ASP A 89 -23.83 31.66 32.95
CA ASP A 89 -24.88 32.20 32.07
C ASP A 89 -26.20 32.52 32.80
N ARG A 90 -26.56 31.74 33.82
CA ARG A 90 -27.75 31.95 34.64
C ARG A 90 -27.36 32.58 35.98
N LYS A 91 -27.69 33.86 36.18
CA LYS A 91 -27.47 34.61 37.45
C LYS A 91 -28.32 34.10 38.65
N GLU A 92 -28.64 32.81 38.72
CA GLU A 92 -29.38 32.19 39.82
C GLU A 92 -28.61 30.99 40.39
N PRO A 93 -28.56 30.82 41.72
CA PRO A 93 -27.87 29.69 42.34
C PRO A 93 -28.64 28.38 42.05
N HIS A 94 -28.01 27.45 41.33
CA HIS A 94 -28.53 26.09 41.14
C HIS A 94 -28.08 25.16 42.27
N GLU A 95 -28.96 24.25 42.68
CA GLU A 95 -28.65 23.08 43.50
C GLU A 95 -27.99 22.01 42.62
N GLY A 96 -26.66 21.97 42.59
CA GLY A 96 -25.86 20.91 41.95
C GLY A 96 -24.43 21.34 41.61
N GLY A 97 -23.43 20.57 42.06
CA GLY A 97 -22.01 20.71 41.69
C GLY A 97 -21.28 21.93 42.26
N GLY A 98 -21.13 22.02 43.59
CA GLY A 98 -20.51 23.17 44.29
C GLY A 98 -19.00 23.40 44.08
N LEU A 99 -18.32 22.60 43.25
CA LEU A 99 -16.88 22.72 42.98
C LEU A 99 -16.65 23.22 41.55
N GLY A 100 -15.84 24.26 41.37
CA GLY A 100 -15.40 24.70 40.05
C GLY A 100 -14.45 23.68 39.40
N CYS A 101 -14.25 23.78 38.08
CA CYS A 101 -13.42 22.86 37.31
C CYS A 101 -12.02 22.66 37.92
N GLU A 102 -11.37 23.75 38.36
CA GLU A 102 -10.02 23.66 38.94
C GLU A 102 -9.98 22.91 40.27
N GLU A 103 -10.94 23.19 41.16
CA GLU A 103 -11.00 22.57 42.48
C GLU A 103 -11.34 21.07 42.36
N TRP A 104 -12.27 20.75 41.47
CA TRP A 104 -12.61 19.38 41.12
C TRP A 104 -11.40 18.62 40.54
N THR A 105 -10.68 19.21 39.58
CA THR A 105 -9.48 18.61 38.98
C THR A 105 -8.41 18.33 40.04
N ARG A 106 -8.11 19.30 40.92
CA ARG A 106 -7.12 19.09 42.00
C ARG A 106 -7.55 17.99 42.96
N ALA A 107 -8.84 17.93 43.31
CA ALA A 107 -9.38 16.92 44.20
C ALA A 107 -9.25 15.50 43.63
N VAL A 108 -9.60 15.32 42.36
CA VAL A 108 -9.48 14.03 41.65
C VAL A 108 -8.01 13.61 41.51
N VAL A 109 -7.13 14.52 41.06
CA VAL A 109 -5.70 14.24 40.91
C VAL A 109 -5.06 13.82 42.23
N LYS A 110 -5.44 14.47 43.34
CA LYS A 110 -4.96 14.11 44.69
C LYS A 110 -5.40 12.70 45.13
N GLY A 111 -6.47 12.17 44.55
CA GLY A 111 -6.94 10.81 44.79
C GLY A 111 -6.10 9.72 44.11
N ALA A 112 -5.26 10.08 43.11
CA ALA A 112 -4.30 9.15 42.51
C ALA A 112 -3.05 9.05 43.39
N ASP A 113 -3.22 8.44 44.57
CA ASP A 113 -2.20 8.32 45.62
C ASP A 113 -1.36 7.05 45.49
N ASP A 114 -0.35 6.88 46.36
CA ASP A 114 0.61 5.77 46.27
C ASP A 114 0.01 4.38 46.56
N ARG A 115 -1.31 4.27 46.77
CA ARG A 115 -2.02 3.00 46.93
C ARG A 115 -2.29 2.31 45.61
N SER A 116 -2.36 3.06 44.52
CA SER A 116 -2.57 2.56 43.16
C SER A 116 -1.31 2.61 42.31
N ARG A 117 -1.31 1.85 41.22
CA ARG A 117 -0.15 1.75 40.31
C ARG A 117 -0.12 2.96 39.37
N ARG A 118 1.08 3.34 38.91
CA ARG A 118 1.29 4.54 38.07
C ARG A 118 0.52 4.50 36.75
N TRP A 119 0.37 3.32 36.14
CA TRP A 119 -0.44 3.17 34.92
C TRP A 119 -1.94 3.44 35.17
N GLN A 120 -2.46 3.19 36.37
CA GLN A 120 -3.85 3.51 36.72
C GLN A 120 -4.03 5.02 36.91
N HIS A 121 -3.03 5.71 37.46
CA HIS A 121 -3.04 7.17 37.58
C HIS A 121 -3.12 7.80 36.20
N LEU A 122 -2.33 7.30 35.25
CA LEU A 122 -2.36 7.76 33.86
C LEU A 122 -3.77 7.70 33.25
N LEU A 123 -4.57 6.67 33.55
CA LEU A 123 -5.96 6.56 33.07
C LEU A 123 -6.85 7.67 33.59
N VAL A 124 -6.76 7.97 34.89
CA VAL A 124 -7.52 9.06 35.53
C VAL A 124 -7.11 10.40 34.94
N LEU A 125 -5.81 10.68 34.90
CA LEU A 125 -5.26 11.94 34.39
C LEU A 125 -5.66 12.15 32.91
N THR A 126 -5.61 11.10 32.10
CA THR A 126 -6.07 11.12 30.71
C THR A 126 -7.54 11.47 30.61
N GLY A 127 -8.41 10.82 31.40
CA GLY A 127 -9.83 11.10 31.40
C GLY A 127 -10.15 12.55 31.82
N VAL A 128 -9.49 13.05 32.86
CA VAL A 128 -9.63 14.44 33.31
C VAL A 128 -9.18 15.43 32.23
N LEU A 129 -8.01 15.21 31.62
CA LEU A 129 -7.49 16.06 30.55
C LEU A 129 -8.43 16.08 29.34
N MET A 130 -8.96 14.91 28.95
CA MET A 130 -9.95 14.82 27.88
C MET A 130 -11.21 15.61 28.20
N GLY A 131 -11.81 15.45 29.38
CA GLY A 131 -13.06 16.13 29.69
C GLY A 131 -12.92 17.65 29.76
N MET A 132 -11.79 18.14 30.29
CA MET A 132 -11.53 19.56 30.48
C MET A 132 -11.01 20.29 29.22
N GLU A 133 -10.27 19.61 28.35
CA GLU A 133 -9.58 20.27 27.22
C GLU A 133 -10.05 19.82 25.83
N SER A 134 -10.75 18.67 25.71
CA SER A 134 -11.27 18.24 24.39
C SER A 134 -12.33 19.20 23.86
N SER A 135 -12.52 19.20 22.53
CA SER A 135 -13.46 20.09 21.84
C SER A 135 -13.22 21.59 22.10
N ASN A 136 -11.97 21.96 22.41
CA ASN A 136 -11.54 23.34 22.66
C ASN A 136 -12.28 24.02 23.83
N ARG A 137 -12.68 23.25 24.85
CA ARG A 137 -13.38 23.76 26.05
C ARG A 137 -12.54 24.72 26.89
N GLN A 138 -11.22 24.51 26.95
CA GLN A 138 -10.26 25.33 27.69
C GLN A 138 -10.72 25.63 29.13
N SER A 139 -11.19 24.59 29.83
CA SER A 139 -11.84 24.73 31.14
C SER A 139 -10.87 25.08 32.27
N LEU A 140 -9.57 24.86 32.10
CA LEU A 140 -8.55 25.05 33.14
C LEU A 140 -7.71 26.31 32.89
N SER A 141 -7.20 26.93 33.96
CA SER A 141 -6.14 27.93 33.80
C SER A 141 -4.89 27.31 33.18
N ARG A 142 -4.12 28.14 32.46
CA ARG A 142 -2.86 27.72 31.82
C ARG A 142 -1.90 27.02 32.77
N GLY A 143 -1.80 27.50 34.02
CA GLY A 143 -0.95 26.92 35.04
C GLY A 143 -1.39 25.49 35.41
N LEU A 144 -2.66 25.31 35.74
CA LEU A 144 -3.20 24.00 36.11
C LEU A 144 -3.20 23.03 34.93
N ARG A 145 -3.49 23.51 33.72
CA ARG A 145 -3.37 22.71 32.50
C ARG A 145 -1.93 22.21 32.30
N ASN A 146 -0.94 23.09 32.42
CA ASN A 146 0.47 22.69 32.29
C ASN A 146 0.84 21.63 33.35
N THR A 147 0.44 21.82 34.61
CA THR A 147 0.66 20.82 35.67
C THR A 147 -0.03 19.49 35.38
N LEU A 148 -1.22 19.50 34.78
CA LEU A 148 -1.93 18.29 34.39
C LEU A 148 -1.25 17.56 33.22
N GLU A 149 -0.81 18.30 32.18
CA GLU A 149 -0.03 17.74 31.08
C GLU A 149 1.30 17.12 31.60
N GLU A 150 2.01 17.82 32.48
CA GLU A 150 3.22 17.32 33.13
C GLU A 150 2.95 16.05 33.95
N ALA A 151 1.85 16.02 34.72
CA ALA A 151 1.46 14.84 35.48
C ALA A 151 1.13 13.64 34.58
N VAL A 152 0.48 13.85 33.43
CA VAL A 152 0.22 12.80 32.43
C VAL A 152 1.54 12.22 31.92
N VAL A 153 2.49 13.07 31.54
CA VAL A 153 3.80 12.62 31.04
C VAL A 153 4.60 11.89 32.13
N MET A 154 4.64 12.42 33.34
CA MET A 154 5.34 11.79 34.46
C MET A 154 4.73 10.42 34.79
N ALA A 155 3.40 10.33 34.87
CA ALA A 155 2.72 9.06 35.12
C ALA A 155 2.97 8.05 33.99
N ALA A 156 2.98 8.50 32.73
CA ALA A 156 3.29 7.66 31.58
C ALA A 156 4.71 7.10 31.62
N ASN A 157 5.71 7.95 31.85
CA ASN A 157 7.11 7.52 31.91
C ASN A 157 7.35 6.54 33.08
N LEU A 158 6.81 6.83 34.27
CA LEU A 158 6.93 5.92 35.41
C LEU A 158 6.22 4.58 35.17
N ALA A 159 5.07 4.60 34.49
CA ALA A 159 4.34 3.38 34.13
C ALA A 159 5.05 2.55 33.05
N LEU A 160 5.74 3.21 32.12
CA LEU A 160 6.58 2.54 31.12
C LEU A 160 7.75 1.81 31.77
N ASP A 161 8.33 2.36 32.84
CA ASP A 161 9.44 1.75 33.58
C ASP A 161 9.00 0.53 34.41
N SER A 162 7.77 0.53 34.97
CA SER A 162 7.25 -0.59 35.78
C SER A 162 6.47 -1.66 35.00
N ARG A 163 6.33 -1.50 33.68
CA ARG A 163 5.42 -2.30 32.84
C ARG A 163 5.58 -3.82 32.95
N GLU A 164 6.81 -4.32 33.10
CA GLU A 164 7.08 -5.77 33.15
C GLU A 164 6.52 -6.40 34.43
N GLN A 165 6.51 -5.65 35.53
CA GLN A 165 5.95 -6.07 36.81
C GLN A 165 4.42 -5.95 36.82
N ASP A 166 3.89 -5.03 36.01
CA ASP A 166 2.46 -4.71 35.96
C ASP A 166 1.64 -5.62 35.04
N GLY A 167 2.30 -6.32 34.13
CA GLY A 167 1.70 -7.31 33.26
C GLY A 167 1.15 -6.75 31.94
N PRO A 168 0.66 -7.64 31.05
CA PRO A 168 0.35 -7.30 29.65
C PRO A 168 -0.81 -6.30 29.52
N VAL A 169 -1.85 -6.43 30.34
CA VAL A 169 -3.02 -5.53 30.32
C VAL A 169 -2.59 -4.10 30.65
N ALA A 170 -1.78 -3.92 31.70
CA ALA A 170 -1.27 -2.60 32.08
C ALA A 170 -0.48 -1.95 30.94
N GLY A 171 0.36 -2.72 30.25
CA GLY A 171 1.09 -2.26 29.06
C GLY A 171 0.17 -1.71 27.97
N ALA A 172 -0.85 -2.47 27.58
CA ALA A 172 -1.82 -2.03 26.58
C ALA A 172 -2.67 -0.84 27.06
N SER A 173 -2.99 -0.77 28.36
CA SER A 173 -3.69 0.35 28.98
C SER A 173 -2.89 1.66 28.92
N ILE A 174 -1.56 1.61 29.12
CA ILE A 174 -0.68 2.78 28.96
C ILE A 174 -0.75 3.31 27.53
N VAL A 175 -0.65 2.43 26.54
CA VAL A 175 -0.71 2.79 25.12
C VAL A 175 -2.06 3.42 24.78
N MET A 176 -3.17 2.84 25.24
CA MET A 176 -4.50 3.40 25.00
C MET A 176 -4.69 4.76 25.68
N ALA A 177 -4.19 4.94 26.90
CA ALA A 177 -4.26 6.22 27.61
C ALA A 177 -3.50 7.31 26.85
N LEU A 178 -2.25 7.01 26.46
CA LEU A 178 -1.45 7.93 25.66
C LEU A 178 -2.09 8.21 24.31
N ASN A 179 -2.68 7.22 23.64
CA ASN A 179 -3.38 7.44 22.38
C ASN A 179 -4.50 8.51 22.48
N PHE A 180 -5.20 8.55 23.61
CA PHE A 180 -6.24 9.57 23.84
C PHE A 180 -5.70 10.89 24.37
N ALA A 181 -4.66 10.88 25.22
CA ALA A 181 -4.05 12.09 25.76
C ALA A 181 -3.21 12.84 24.71
N PHE A 182 -2.52 12.12 23.83
CA PHE A 182 -1.48 12.66 22.95
C PHE A 182 -1.93 13.84 22.07
N PRO A 183 -3.14 13.83 21.45
CA PRO A 183 -3.62 14.99 20.69
C PRO A 183 -3.86 16.26 21.52
N LEU A 184 -4.03 16.12 22.84
CA LEU A 184 -4.34 17.21 23.76
C LEU A 184 -3.08 17.84 24.39
N LEU A 185 -1.97 17.09 24.41
CA LEU A 185 -0.70 17.57 24.94
C LEU A 185 -0.11 18.67 24.05
N SER A 186 0.54 19.65 24.67
CA SER A 186 1.42 20.58 23.94
C SER A 186 2.66 19.88 23.39
N ASP A 187 3.27 20.46 22.35
CA ASP A 187 4.44 19.85 21.71
C ASP A 187 5.65 19.73 22.65
N PHE A 188 5.75 20.64 23.63
CA PHE A 188 6.72 20.52 24.71
C PHE A 188 6.51 19.22 25.51
N HIS A 189 5.31 19.00 26.04
CA HIS A 189 5.02 17.79 26.83
C HIS A 189 5.09 16.50 25.99
N LYS A 190 4.70 16.54 24.71
CA LYS A 190 4.88 15.38 23.81
C LYS A 190 6.35 14.96 23.69
N SER A 191 7.28 15.92 23.64
CA SER A 191 8.72 15.64 23.52
C SER A 191 9.36 15.03 24.79
N LEU A 192 8.69 15.15 25.94
CA LEU A 192 9.15 14.58 27.22
C LEU A 192 8.75 13.11 27.43
N ILE A 193 7.92 12.55 26.54
CA ILE A 193 7.51 11.13 26.62
C ILE A 193 8.68 10.24 26.22
N ASN A 194 8.98 9.21 27.02
CA ASN A 194 10.04 8.24 26.75
C ASN A 194 9.67 7.36 25.54
N CYS A 195 9.98 7.84 24.34
CA CYS A 195 9.67 7.16 23.08
C CYS A 195 10.45 5.85 22.89
N ASN A 196 11.62 5.68 23.52
CA ASN A 196 12.39 4.45 23.46
C ASN A 196 11.66 3.28 24.14
N ALA A 197 11.05 3.54 25.30
CA ALA A 197 10.24 2.54 25.99
C ALA A 197 8.86 2.40 25.35
N LEU A 198 8.25 3.51 24.91
CA LEU A 198 6.90 3.52 24.35
C LEU A 198 6.79 2.77 23.02
N LEU A 199 7.74 2.95 22.09
CA LEU A 199 7.63 2.40 20.73
C LEU A 199 7.48 0.86 20.73
N PRO A 200 8.36 0.07 21.39
CA PRO A 200 8.18 -1.38 21.47
C PRO A 200 6.84 -1.78 22.07
N LEU A 201 6.34 -1.02 23.05
CA LEU A 201 5.07 -1.29 23.70
C LEU A 201 3.87 -1.04 22.78
N ILE A 202 3.91 0.00 21.94
CA ILE A 202 2.87 0.26 20.95
C ILE A 202 2.83 -0.88 19.93
N VAL A 203 3.98 -1.25 19.35
CA VAL A 203 4.04 -2.33 18.35
C VAL A 203 3.60 -3.66 18.95
N TRP A 204 4.00 -3.96 20.19
CA TRP A 204 3.51 -5.12 20.92
C TRP A 204 1.99 -5.04 21.12
N THR A 205 1.43 -3.92 21.59
CA THR A 205 -0.02 -3.76 21.83
C THR A 205 -0.83 -3.93 20.54
N VAL A 206 -0.33 -3.44 19.41
CA VAL A 206 -0.97 -3.59 18.09
C VAL A 206 -0.93 -5.03 17.61
N THR A 207 0.19 -5.73 17.80
CA THR A 207 0.41 -7.06 17.22
C THR A 207 0.01 -8.23 18.12
N ALA A 208 -0.03 -8.03 19.45
CA ALA A 208 -0.31 -9.07 20.44
C ALA A 208 -1.80 -9.36 20.64
N GLU A 209 -2.12 -10.19 21.63
CA GLU A 209 -3.47 -10.69 21.92
C GLU A 209 -4.54 -9.61 21.99
N GLU A 210 -4.27 -8.46 22.63
CA GLU A 210 -5.22 -7.35 22.76
C GLU A 210 -5.47 -6.61 21.43
N GLY A 211 -4.50 -6.63 20.52
CA GLY A 211 -4.57 -6.00 19.20
C GLY A 211 -5.02 -6.98 18.13
N LEU A 212 -4.09 -7.40 17.28
CA LEU A 212 -4.33 -8.28 16.12
C LEU A 212 -4.10 -9.77 16.42
N ALA A 213 -3.95 -10.14 17.69
CA ALA A 213 -3.78 -11.51 18.17
C ALA A 213 -2.73 -12.32 17.38
N HIS A 214 -1.63 -11.68 17.01
CA HIS A 214 -0.55 -12.26 16.19
C HIS A 214 -1.02 -12.87 14.85
N GLY A 215 -2.20 -12.51 14.34
CA GLY A 215 -2.82 -13.12 13.17
C GLY A 215 -3.55 -14.45 13.42
N GLN A 216 -3.60 -14.93 14.67
CA GLN A 216 -4.18 -16.24 15.03
C GLN A 216 -5.68 -16.36 14.71
N PHE A 217 -6.40 -15.24 14.59
CA PHE A 217 -7.80 -15.25 14.18
C PHE A 217 -8.01 -15.95 12.83
N LEU A 218 -7.01 -15.91 11.93
CA LEU A 218 -7.05 -16.60 10.64
C LEU A 218 -7.01 -18.13 10.77
N ALA A 219 -6.34 -18.65 11.80
CA ALA A 219 -6.28 -20.08 12.07
C ALA A 219 -7.66 -20.60 12.51
N SER A 220 -8.33 -19.86 13.39
CA SER A 220 -9.69 -20.18 13.85
C SER A 220 -10.71 -20.15 12.71
N VAL A 221 -10.58 -19.21 11.77
CA VAL A 221 -11.40 -19.20 10.54
C VAL A 221 -11.13 -20.46 9.73
N SER A 222 -9.87 -20.82 9.53
CA SER A 222 -9.49 -21.98 8.72
C SER A 222 -10.11 -23.29 9.21
N SER A 223 -10.24 -23.49 10.52
CA SER A 223 -10.80 -24.71 11.10
C SER A 223 -12.31 -24.86 10.92
N GLU A 224 -13.02 -23.78 10.60
CA GLU A 224 -14.49 -23.74 10.59
C GLU A 224 -15.07 -23.52 9.18
N ILE A 225 -14.22 -23.48 8.15
CA ILE A 225 -14.65 -23.49 6.76
C ILE A 225 -15.05 -24.90 6.36
N VAL A 226 -16.27 -25.05 5.85
CA VAL A 226 -16.82 -26.33 5.40
C VAL A 226 -17.10 -26.26 3.91
N GLU A 227 -16.91 -27.37 3.21
CA GLU A 227 -17.32 -27.51 1.82
C GLU A 227 -18.80 -27.90 1.76
N SER A 228 -19.58 -27.10 1.07
CA SER A 228 -21.01 -27.36 0.85
C SER A 228 -21.19 -28.55 -0.11
N PRO A 229 -22.40 -29.16 -0.18
CA PRO A 229 -22.68 -30.24 -1.13
C PRO A 229 -22.44 -29.87 -2.61
N ASN A 230 -22.40 -28.57 -2.92
CA ASN A 230 -22.16 -28.04 -4.27
C ASN A 230 -20.68 -27.75 -4.54
N GLY A 231 -19.76 -28.13 -3.65
CA GLY A 231 -18.32 -27.84 -3.76
C GLY A 231 -17.92 -26.41 -3.38
N LEU A 232 -18.89 -25.55 -3.02
CA LEU A 232 -18.60 -24.16 -2.59
C LEU A 232 -18.13 -24.14 -1.14
N LEU A 233 -17.19 -23.25 -0.83
CA LEU A 233 -16.74 -23.01 0.54
C LEU A 233 -17.76 -22.16 1.31
N ALA A 234 -18.13 -22.65 2.48
CA ALA A 234 -19.09 -22.03 3.38
C ALA A 234 -18.42 -21.68 4.72
N TRP A 235 -18.57 -20.44 5.12
CA TRP A 235 -18.23 -19.92 6.43
C TRP A 235 -19.42 -19.13 7.00
N SER A 236 -20.17 -19.77 7.91
CA SER A 236 -21.44 -19.26 8.43
C SER A 236 -21.22 -18.16 9.50
N PRO A 237 -22.10 -17.13 9.58
CA PRO A 237 -22.10 -16.14 10.65
C PRO A 237 -22.33 -16.71 12.06
N ASN A 238 -22.86 -17.93 12.16
CA ASN A 238 -23.12 -18.57 13.46
C ASN A 238 -21.88 -19.21 14.10
N THR A 239 -20.76 -19.18 13.39
CA THR A 239 -19.51 -19.80 13.82
C THR A 239 -18.80 -19.00 14.93
N PRO A 240 -18.10 -19.67 15.87
CA PRO A 240 -17.29 -19.00 16.87
C PRO A 240 -16.21 -18.09 16.28
N SER A 241 -15.54 -18.51 15.19
CA SER A 241 -14.51 -17.70 14.53
C SER A 241 -15.05 -16.37 14.01
N PHE A 242 -16.26 -16.35 13.46
CA PHE A 242 -16.89 -15.11 13.01
C PHE A 242 -17.23 -14.18 14.18
N ARG A 243 -17.81 -14.72 15.27
CA ARG A 243 -18.05 -13.93 16.49
C ARG A 243 -16.76 -13.37 17.05
N HIS A 244 -15.69 -14.16 17.06
CA HIS A 244 -14.37 -13.72 17.52
C HIS A 244 -13.82 -12.56 16.68
N ILE A 245 -13.96 -12.61 15.35
CA ILE A 245 -13.58 -11.49 14.47
C ILE A 245 -14.40 -10.23 14.76
N GLN A 246 -15.72 -10.36 14.97
CA GLN A 246 -16.56 -9.22 15.33
C GLN A 246 -16.17 -8.63 16.69
N GLU A 247 -15.81 -9.47 17.66
CA GLU A 247 -15.34 -9.04 18.97
C GLU A 247 -13.98 -8.34 18.88
N LEU A 248 -13.07 -8.86 18.05
CA LEU A 248 -11.77 -8.29 17.75
C LEU A 248 -11.93 -6.89 17.13
N ASP A 249 -12.80 -6.75 16.12
CA ASP A 249 -13.09 -5.48 15.43
C ASP A 249 -13.61 -4.39 16.37
N ARG A 250 -14.36 -4.81 17.41
CA ARG A 250 -14.90 -3.92 18.45
C ARG A 250 -13.90 -3.61 19.57
N ARG A 251 -12.70 -4.20 19.59
CA ARG A 251 -11.72 -3.90 20.65
C ARG A 251 -11.21 -2.46 20.52
N PRO A 252 -10.99 -1.75 21.64
CA PRO A 252 -10.53 -0.37 21.61
C PRO A 252 -9.22 -0.17 20.84
N THR A 253 -8.31 -1.14 20.91
CA THR A 253 -7.04 -1.19 20.18
C THR A 253 -7.27 -1.12 18.67
N LEU A 254 -8.10 -2.01 18.12
CA LEU A 254 -8.36 -2.08 16.68
C LEU A 254 -9.25 -0.95 16.18
N ALA A 255 -10.24 -0.53 16.98
CA ALA A 255 -11.06 0.64 16.68
C ALA A 255 -10.23 1.93 16.57
N ASN A 256 -9.13 2.03 17.31
CA ASN A 256 -8.21 3.17 17.30
C ASN A 256 -6.87 2.87 16.58
N LEU A 257 -6.83 1.88 15.69
CA LEU A 257 -5.58 1.47 15.04
C LEU A 257 -4.91 2.60 14.24
N GLY A 258 -5.69 3.45 13.57
CA GLY A 258 -5.17 4.61 12.83
C GLY A 258 -4.43 5.61 13.74
N PRO A 259 -5.08 6.15 14.78
CA PRO A 259 -4.41 6.96 15.81
C PRO A 259 -3.20 6.28 16.46
N LEU A 260 -3.29 4.98 16.78
CA LEU A 260 -2.17 4.22 17.34
C LEU A 260 -0.98 4.13 16.40
N ALA A 261 -1.22 3.90 15.10
CA ALA A 261 -0.18 3.88 14.09
C ALA A 261 0.49 5.26 13.94
N LYS A 262 -0.27 6.36 14.10
CA LYS A 262 0.29 7.72 14.15
C LYS A 262 1.12 7.98 15.40
N LEU A 263 0.67 7.50 16.56
CA LEU A 263 1.44 7.58 17.81
C LEU A 263 2.74 6.78 17.71
N ALA A 264 2.69 5.57 17.12
CA ALA A 264 3.88 4.79 16.79
C ALA A 264 4.80 5.56 15.84
N GLY A 265 4.26 6.19 14.80
CA GLY A 265 5.03 7.02 13.88
C GLY A 265 5.74 8.19 14.57
N PHE A 266 5.06 8.87 15.51
CA PHE A 266 5.70 9.89 16.35
C PHE A 266 6.82 9.29 17.21
N ALA A 267 6.56 8.17 17.89
CA ALA A 267 7.55 7.51 18.72
C ALA A 267 8.77 7.03 17.91
N VAL A 268 8.55 6.55 16.68
CA VAL A 268 9.62 6.23 15.72
C VAL A 268 10.45 7.47 15.40
N GLN A 269 9.86 8.63 15.16
CA GLN A 269 10.62 9.84 14.82
C GLN A 269 11.38 10.42 16.02
N GLN A 270 10.84 10.29 17.23
CA GLN A 270 11.40 10.92 18.45
C GLN A 270 12.22 9.98 19.34
N ALA A 271 12.27 8.67 19.07
CA ALA A 271 13.11 7.75 19.84
C ALA A 271 14.60 8.15 19.74
N THR A 272 15.30 8.25 20.86
CA THR A 272 16.74 8.54 20.86
C THR A 272 17.59 7.29 20.65
N ASP A 273 17.04 6.10 20.94
CA ASP A 273 17.68 4.82 20.69
C ASP A 273 17.20 4.20 19.37
N THR A 274 18.11 4.15 18.39
CA THR A 274 17.88 3.49 17.10
C THR A 274 17.56 2.01 17.25
N ASN A 275 18.06 1.32 18.29
CA ASN A 275 17.77 -0.10 18.50
C ASN A 275 16.30 -0.34 18.81
N ALA A 276 15.62 0.58 19.49
CA ALA A 276 14.18 0.49 19.74
C ALA A 276 13.39 0.52 18.41
N VAL A 277 13.86 1.30 17.43
CA VAL A 277 13.26 1.38 16.09
C VAL A 277 13.51 0.10 15.29
N ILE A 278 14.73 -0.44 15.35
CA ILE A 278 15.06 -1.71 14.69
C ILE A 278 14.26 -2.87 15.30
N ALA A 279 14.14 -2.92 16.64
CA ALA A 279 13.34 -3.93 17.33
C ALA A 279 11.84 -3.83 16.98
N ALA A 280 11.32 -2.61 16.80
CA ALA A 280 9.97 -2.39 16.29
C ALA A 280 9.81 -2.95 14.88
N GLN A 281 10.78 -2.74 13.99
CA GLN A 281 10.77 -3.34 12.65
C GLN A 281 10.80 -4.87 12.72
N ASP A 282 11.64 -5.46 13.57
CA ASP A 282 11.74 -6.92 13.76
C ASP A 282 10.42 -7.53 14.25
N ALA A 283 9.73 -6.83 15.16
CA ALA A 283 8.40 -7.24 15.60
C ALA A 283 7.37 -7.20 14.46
N LEU A 284 7.44 -6.21 13.56
CA LEU A 284 6.59 -6.16 12.36
C LEU A 284 6.93 -7.26 11.36
N VAL A 285 8.21 -7.58 11.15
CA VAL A 285 8.64 -8.73 10.33
C VAL A 285 7.99 -9.99 10.88
N ALA A 286 8.22 -10.31 12.17
CA ALA A 286 7.69 -11.50 12.80
C ALA A 286 6.16 -11.56 12.77
N PHE A 287 5.48 -10.42 12.92
CA PHE A 287 4.02 -10.35 12.80
C PHE A 287 3.55 -10.62 11.38
N SER A 288 4.12 -9.94 10.37
CA SER A 288 3.73 -10.09 8.97
C SER A 288 3.97 -11.52 8.46
N SER A 289 5.07 -12.16 8.85
CA SER A 289 5.36 -13.57 8.53
C SER A 289 4.28 -14.49 9.11
N ARG A 290 3.93 -14.34 10.39
CA ARG A 290 2.86 -15.14 11.01
C ARG A 290 1.51 -14.96 10.32
N VAL A 291 1.17 -13.74 9.89
CA VAL A 291 -0.05 -13.47 9.14
C VAL A 291 -0.03 -14.22 7.80
N LEU A 292 1.07 -14.13 7.05
CA LEU A 292 1.21 -14.84 5.77
C LEU A 292 1.15 -16.36 5.96
N ASP A 293 1.88 -16.90 6.93
CA ASP A 293 1.95 -18.34 7.18
C ASP A 293 0.58 -18.89 7.58
N THR A 294 -0.16 -18.17 8.42
CA THR A 294 -1.51 -18.57 8.82
C THR A 294 -2.49 -18.45 7.65
N TRP A 295 -2.35 -17.41 6.81
CA TRP A 295 -3.17 -17.27 5.60
C TRP A 295 -2.88 -18.38 4.59
N ARG A 296 -1.62 -18.76 4.38
CA ARG A 296 -1.22 -19.84 3.46
C ARG A 296 -1.86 -21.19 3.80
N LEU A 297 -2.13 -21.44 5.08
CA LEU A 297 -2.81 -22.66 5.53
C LEU A 297 -4.34 -22.58 5.42
N ASN A 298 -4.88 -21.39 5.13
CA ASN A 298 -6.30 -21.16 5.07
C ASN A 298 -6.87 -21.55 3.70
N ARG A 299 -7.96 -22.32 3.68
CA ARG A 299 -8.62 -22.73 2.42
C ARG A 299 -9.10 -21.57 1.55
N LEU A 300 -9.32 -20.38 2.13
CA LEU A 300 -9.71 -19.18 1.41
C LEU A 300 -8.55 -18.51 0.66
N SER A 301 -7.30 -18.91 0.91
CA SER A 301 -6.14 -18.24 0.32
C SER A 301 -5.98 -18.48 -1.18
N ASP A 302 -6.59 -19.54 -1.69
CA ASP A 302 -6.50 -19.93 -3.09
C ASP A 302 -7.63 -19.34 -3.96
N ILE A 303 -8.52 -18.55 -3.37
CA ILE A 303 -9.65 -17.96 -4.09
C ILE A 303 -9.18 -16.73 -4.86
N ASP A 304 -9.22 -16.82 -6.19
CA ASP A 304 -9.04 -15.67 -7.08
C ASP A 304 -10.20 -14.68 -6.88
N PRO A 305 -9.94 -13.38 -6.63
CA PRO A 305 -10.97 -12.35 -6.52
C PRO A 305 -11.99 -12.34 -7.66
N ALA A 306 -11.59 -12.71 -8.88
CA ALA A 306 -12.49 -12.78 -10.03
C ALA A 306 -13.48 -13.96 -9.96
N LEU A 307 -13.17 -15.00 -9.19
CA LEU A 307 -13.92 -16.25 -9.08
C LEU A 307 -14.63 -16.42 -7.73
N GLU A 308 -14.71 -15.36 -6.92
CA GLU A 308 -15.30 -15.43 -5.57
C GLU A 308 -16.76 -15.90 -5.59
N ALA A 309 -17.53 -15.46 -6.59
CA ALA A 309 -18.93 -15.86 -6.77
C ALA A 309 -19.10 -17.36 -7.04
N ASP A 310 -18.08 -17.99 -7.65
CA ASP A 310 -18.09 -19.40 -8.03
C ASP A 310 -17.42 -20.31 -7.00
N ALA A 311 -16.66 -19.73 -6.05
CA ALA A 311 -15.94 -20.47 -5.01
C ALA A 311 -16.62 -20.41 -3.63
N LEU A 312 -17.39 -19.35 -3.36
CA LEU A 312 -17.98 -19.08 -2.05
C LEU A 312 -19.50 -19.18 -2.08
N THR A 313 -20.09 -19.66 -0.99
CA THR A 313 -21.56 -19.57 -0.82
C THR A 313 -22.04 -18.12 -0.74
N GLN A 314 -23.27 -17.87 -1.21
CA GLN A 314 -23.89 -16.53 -1.17
C GLN A 314 -23.97 -15.94 0.25
N GLU A 315 -24.20 -16.79 1.26
CA GLU A 315 -24.19 -16.38 2.67
C GLU A 315 -22.79 -15.85 3.05
N THR A 316 -21.73 -16.59 2.74
CA THR A 316 -20.35 -16.16 3.02
C THR A 316 -19.98 -14.88 2.30
N LEU A 317 -20.31 -14.75 1.01
CA LEU A 317 -20.01 -13.57 0.20
C LEU A 317 -20.63 -12.28 0.76
N THR A 318 -21.86 -12.38 1.27
CA THR A 318 -22.62 -11.20 1.71
C THR A 318 -22.41 -10.85 3.18
N SER A 319 -22.02 -11.82 4.01
CA SER A 319 -21.99 -11.65 5.47
C SER A 319 -20.59 -11.73 6.07
N THR A 320 -19.89 -12.85 5.94
CA THR A 320 -18.65 -13.12 6.69
C THR A 320 -17.41 -12.67 5.94
N TRP A 321 -17.38 -12.84 4.61
CA TRP A 321 -16.26 -12.46 3.74
C TRP A 321 -15.91 -10.96 3.79
N PRO A 322 -16.87 -10.01 3.70
CA PRO A 322 -16.54 -8.59 3.73
C PRO A 322 -15.94 -8.14 5.07
N VAL A 323 -16.38 -8.74 6.18
CA VAL A 323 -15.89 -8.42 7.52
C VAL A 323 -14.44 -8.88 7.70
N LEU A 324 -14.10 -10.08 7.23
CA LEU A 324 -12.72 -10.57 7.24
C LEU A 324 -11.79 -9.66 6.43
N TRP A 325 -12.20 -9.27 5.22
CA TRP A 325 -11.39 -8.37 4.39
C TRP A 325 -11.25 -6.97 4.97
N ASN A 326 -12.28 -6.45 5.64
CA ASN A 326 -12.17 -5.19 6.35
C ASN A 326 -11.14 -5.27 7.48
N LEU A 327 -11.12 -6.37 8.24
CA LEU A 327 -10.12 -6.61 9.27
C LEU A 327 -8.70 -6.73 8.68
N LEU A 328 -8.51 -7.52 7.63
CA LEU A 328 -7.23 -7.63 6.92
C LEU A 328 -6.74 -6.28 6.38
N ARG A 329 -7.66 -5.45 5.87
CA ARG A 329 -7.33 -4.10 5.41
C ARG A 329 -6.83 -3.22 6.56
N LYS A 330 -7.44 -3.30 7.73
CA LYS A 330 -6.95 -2.62 8.94
C LYS A 330 -5.55 -3.10 9.32
N VAL A 331 -5.29 -4.41 9.28
CA VAL A 331 -3.95 -5.01 9.52
C VAL A 331 -2.92 -4.38 8.57
N MET A 332 -3.22 -4.35 7.26
CA MET A 332 -2.34 -3.81 6.24
C MET A 332 -2.06 -2.31 6.48
N PHE A 333 -3.09 -1.47 6.62
CA PHE A 333 -2.90 -0.03 6.83
C PHE A 333 -2.14 0.28 8.12
N GLY A 334 -2.47 -0.38 9.23
CA GLY A 334 -1.77 -0.18 10.50
C GLY A 334 -0.28 -0.54 10.39
N THR A 335 0.03 -1.67 9.75
CA THR A 335 1.41 -2.13 9.54
C THR A 335 2.19 -1.18 8.63
N VAL A 336 1.61 -0.78 7.50
CA VAL A 336 2.28 0.09 6.51
C VAL A 336 2.54 1.50 7.05
N VAL A 337 1.62 2.06 7.85
CA VAL A 337 1.84 3.39 8.47
C VAL A 337 3.00 3.38 9.46
N ILE A 338 3.11 2.34 10.29
CA ILE A 338 4.25 2.20 11.22
C ILE A 338 5.54 1.99 10.43
N LEU A 339 5.50 1.11 9.41
CA LEU A 339 6.65 0.81 8.56
C LEU A 339 7.13 2.06 7.80
N GLN A 340 6.22 2.88 7.30
CA GLN A 340 6.57 4.13 6.62
C GLN A 340 7.36 5.06 7.54
N ALA A 341 6.95 5.21 8.81
CA ALA A 341 7.69 6.03 9.75
C ALA A 341 9.13 5.49 9.98
N ILE A 342 9.31 4.16 10.02
CA ILE A 342 10.62 3.52 10.16
C ILE A 342 11.49 3.79 8.93
N VAL A 343 10.94 3.61 7.72
CA VAL A 343 11.64 3.88 6.47
C VAL A 343 11.97 5.37 6.33
N SER A 344 11.08 6.27 6.70
CA SER A 344 11.38 7.71 6.72
C SER A 344 12.51 8.05 7.70
N ARG A 345 12.53 7.42 8.89
CA ARG A 345 13.63 7.61 9.83
C ARG A 345 14.95 7.05 9.30
N SER A 346 14.93 5.93 8.58
CA SER A 346 16.17 5.33 8.06
C SER A 346 16.89 6.21 7.04
N LEU A 347 16.18 7.15 6.40
CA LEU A 347 16.77 8.16 5.52
C LEU A 347 17.51 9.27 6.27
N LEU A 348 17.21 9.47 7.56
CA LEU A 348 17.68 10.61 8.34
C LEU A 348 18.63 10.19 9.48
N ASP A 349 18.44 9.01 10.07
CA ASP A 349 19.26 8.49 11.17
C ASP A 349 20.60 7.93 10.63
N PRO A 350 21.76 8.52 10.95
CA PRO A 350 23.06 8.05 10.46
C PRO A 350 23.38 6.60 10.83
N ARG A 351 22.80 6.08 11.92
CA ARG A 351 22.98 4.68 12.34
C ARG A 351 22.19 3.70 11.49
N MET A 352 21.16 4.17 10.79
CA MET A 352 20.37 3.38 9.85
C MET A 352 20.79 3.61 8.39
N LEU A 353 21.31 4.80 8.07
CA LEU A 353 21.67 5.21 6.70
C LEU A 353 23.00 4.61 6.20
N ASN A 354 23.80 3.99 7.06
CA ASN A 354 25.09 3.43 6.65
C ASN A 354 24.94 2.19 5.73
N ASN A 355 26.03 1.87 5.01
CA ASN A 355 26.07 0.80 4.00
C ASN A 355 25.77 -0.61 4.54
N VAL A 356 25.78 -0.82 5.86
CA VAL A 356 25.48 -2.12 6.47
C VAL A 356 24.02 -2.18 6.92
N ALA A 357 23.55 -1.15 7.62
CA ALA A 357 22.20 -1.12 8.16
C ALA A 357 21.12 -0.80 7.11
N ALA A 358 21.40 0.10 6.16
CA ALA A 358 20.40 0.55 5.19
C ALA A 358 19.84 -0.59 4.32
N PRO A 359 20.68 -1.50 3.77
CA PRO A 359 20.15 -2.65 3.03
C PRO A 359 19.34 -3.60 3.92
N VAL A 360 19.75 -3.81 5.18
CA VAL A 360 19.02 -4.69 6.11
C VAL A 360 17.63 -4.12 6.43
N VAL A 361 17.54 -2.82 6.70
CA VAL A 361 16.27 -2.14 6.94
C VAL A 361 15.39 -2.23 5.68
N ALA A 362 15.95 -2.01 4.50
CA ALA A 362 15.23 -2.10 3.24
C ALA A 362 14.70 -3.52 2.96
N THR A 363 15.55 -4.54 3.11
CA THR A 363 15.18 -5.97 2.99
C THR A 363 14.04 -6.33 3.93
N LYS A 364 14.11 -5.93 5.21
CA LYS A 364 13.03 -6.18 6.18
C LYS A 364 11.73 -5.48 5.79
N SER A 365 11.81 -4.23 5.32
CA SER A 365 10.63 -3.48 4.86
C SER A 365 9.97 -4.12 3.65
N LEU A 366 10.76 -4.52 2.63
CA LEU A 366 10.26 -5.21 1.45
C LEU A 366 9.67 -6.59 1.81
N GLY A 367 10.29 -7.31 2.74
CA GLY A 367 9.76 -8.56 3.28
C GLY A 367 8.41 -8.39 3.98
N ILE A 368 8.22 -7.32 4.78
CA ILE A 368 6.92 -7.01 5.40
C ILE A 368 5.86 -6.73 4.33
N LEU A 369 6.19 -5.89 3.34
CA LEU A 369 5.26 -5.56 2.24
C LEU A 369 4.88 -6.80 1.42
N ARG A 370 5.86 -7.66 1.13
CA ARG A 370 5.64 -8.96 0.48
C ARG A 370 4.66 -9.82 1.28
N ASN A 371 4.86 -9.93 2.59
CA ASN A 371 4.04 -10.79 3.45
C ASN A 371 2.58 -10.36 3.54
N ILE A 372 2.30 -9.07 3.37
CA ILE A 372 0.92 -8.53 3.36
C ILE A 372 0.42 -8.28 1.93
N PHE A 373 1.17 -8.68 0.90
CA PHE A 373 0.87 -8.32 -0.48
C PHE A 373 -0.47 -8.88 -0.96
N PHE A 374 -0.85 -10.07 -0.51
CA PHE A 374 -2.16 -10.68 -0.80
C PHE A 374 -3.35 -9.82 -0.32
N ILE A 375 -3.11 -8.89 0.62
CA ILE A 375 -4.10 -7.91 1.08
C ILE A 375 -4.04 -6.64 0.23
N SER A 376 -2.82 -6.16 -0.09
CA SER A 376 -2.62 -4.91 -0.82
C SER A 376 -2.89 -5.01 -2.32
N SER A 377 -2.73 -6.19 -2.93
CA SER A 377 -3.02 -6.42 -4.35
C SER A 377 -4.51 -6.33 -4.67
N ARG A 378 -5.38 -6.56 -3.69
CA ARG A 378 -6.84 -6.55 -3.87
C ARG A 378 -7.41 -5.12 -3.85
N ASN A 379 -8.34 -4.84 -4.76
CA ASN A 379 -9.13 -3.60 -4.80
C ASN A 379 -8.29 -2.29 -4.82
N GLY A 380 -7.10 -2.32 -5.40
CA GLY A 380 -6.22 -1.14 -5.45
C GLY A 380 -5.69 -0.70 -4.08
N ASN A 381 -5.69 -1.58 -3.09
CA ASN A 381 -5.23 -1.27 -1.73
C ASN A 381 -3.74 -0.87 -1.67
N SER A 382 -2.94 -1.10 -2.71
CA SER A 382 -1.54 -0.67 -2.84
C SER A 382 -1.37 0.76 -3.38
N ALA A 383 -2.43 1.39 -3.91
CA ALA A 383 -2.31 2.65 -4.65
C ALA A 383 -2.12 3.91 -3.77
N PHE A 384 -2.15 3.78 -2.44
CA PHE A 384 -2.03 4.93 -1.55
C PHE A 384 -0.58 5.38 -1.33
N GLN A 385 -0.39 6.69 -1.20
CA GLN A 385 0.94 7.33 -1.18
C GLN A 385 1.89 6.75 -0.13
N VAL A 386 1.38 6.40 1.06
CA VAL A 386 2.20 5.87 2.17
C VAL A 386 2.79 4.49 1.81
N TYR A 387 2.03 3.65 1.09
CA TYR A 387 2.54 2.36 0.58
C TYR A 387 3.62 2.60 -0.47
N ASN A 388 3.33 3.41 -1.49
CA ASN A 388 4.26 3.70 -2.58
C ASN A 388 5.56 4.32 -2.09
N PHE A 389 5.49 5.27 -1.14
CA PHE A 389 6.68 5.84 -0.51
C PHE A 389 7.52 4.74 0.15
N THR A 390 6.89 3.87 0.95
CA THR A 390 7.60 2.79 1.67
C THR A 390 8.22 1.79 0.71
N TYR A 391 7.49 1.39 -0.33
CA TYR A 391 7.93 0.45 -1.35
C TYR A 391 9.11 0.99 -2.17
N LEU A 392 8.94 2.13 -2.84
CA LEU A 392 9.96 2.71 -3.71
C LEU A 392 11.21 3.14 -2.92
N THR A 393 11.05 3.75 -1.74
CA THR A 393 12.20 4.13 -0.90
C THR A 393 13.00 2.91 -0.44
N SER A 394 12.31 1.79 -0.15
CA SER A 394 13.02 0.56 0.21
C SER A 394 13.74 -0.04 -1.00
N ILE A 395 13.18 0.04 -2.21
CA ILE A 395 13.86 -0.35 -3.45
C ILE A 395 15.12 0.51 -3.68
N ASP A 396 14.98 1.83 -3.58
CA ASP A 396 16.10 2.78 -3.73
C ASP A 396 17.21 2.56 -2.69
N SER A 397 16.86 2.07 -1.51
CA SER A 397 17.81 1.79 -0.43
C SER A 397 18.51 0.44 -0.64
N ILE A 398 17.79 -0.61 -1.04
CA ILE A 398 18.39 -1.93 -1.28
C ILE A 398 19.24 -1.94 -2.56
N SER A 399 18.85 -1.21 -3.61
CA SER A 399 19.57 -1.11 -4.90
C SER A 399 20.96 -0.49 -4.79
N ARG A 400 21.34 0.04 -3.63
CA ARG A 400 22.72 0.47 -3.35
C ARG A 400 23.67 -0.69 -3.02
N SER A 401 23.13 -1.90 -2.80
CA SER A 401 23.89 -3.09 -2.43
C SER A 401 23.50 -4.28 -3.31
N SER A 402 24.36 -4.59 -4.28
CA SER A 402 24.17 -5.73 -5.20
C SER A 402 24.01 -7.06 -4.46
N ASP A 403 24.79 -7.26 -3.39
CA ASP A 403 24.69 -8.46 -2.56
C ASP A 403 23.34 -8.58 -1.85
N ALA A 404 22.80 -7.48 -1.32
CA ALA A 404 21.50 -7.48 -0.66
C ALA A 404 20.36 -7.74 -1.65
N CYS A 405 20.40 -7.12 -2.84
CA CYS A 405 19.45 -7.39 -3.92
C CYS A 405 19.46 -8.87 -4.30
N ARG A 406 20.65 -9.44 -4.52
CA ARG A 406 20.82 -10.85 -4.89
C ARG A 406 20.27 -11.78 -3.82
N LEU A 407 20.63 -11.58 -2.56
CA LEU A 407 20.18 -12.42 -1.45
C LEU A 407 18.66 -12.35 -1.28
N PHE A 408 18.07 -11.16 -1.40
CA PHE A 408 16.62 -10.98 -1.30
C PHE A 408 15.86 -11.71 -2.41
N LEU A 409 16.30 -11.56 -3.67
CA LEU A 409 15.68 -12.27 -4.80
C LEU A 409 15.90 -13.78 -4.70
N GLN A 410 17.05 -14.24 -4.20
CA GLN A 410 17.30 -15.67 -3.97
C GLN A 410 16.38 -16.26 -2.91
N GLU A 411 16.13 -15.55 -1.81
CA GLU A 411 15.27 -16.02 -0.71
C GLU A 411 13.82 -16.24 -1.15
N PHE A 412 13.31 -15.39 -2.04
CA PHE A 412 11.90 -15.39 -2.45
C PHE A 412 11.67 -15.81 -3.89
N ARG A 413 12.67 -16.43 -4.54
CA ARG A 413 12.61 -16.84 -5.95
C ARG A 413 11.38 -17.74 -6.20
N PRO A 414 10.57 -17.46 -7.25
CA PRO A 414 9.50 -18.36 -7.69
C PRO A 414 10.03 -19.76 -8.05
N SER A 415 9.18 -20.78 -7.90
CA SER A 415 9.51 -22.14 -8.34
C SER A 415 9.67 -22.21 -9.86
N GLU A 416 10.48 -23.14 -10.37
CA GLU A 416 10.66 -23.30 -11.82
C GLU A 416 9.38 -23.79 -12.52
N ASP A 417 8.51 -24.52 -11.79
CA ASP A 417 7.20 -25.00 -12.26
C ASP A 417 6.04 -24.03 -11.96
N ALA A 418 6.33 -22.77 -11.66
CA ALA A 418 5.34 -21.84 -11.10
C ALA A 418 4.13 -21.56 -12.00
N SER A 419 4.19 -21.85 -13.30
CA SER A 419 3.09 -21.57 -14.22
C SER A 419 1.99 -22.62 -14.25
N THR A 420 2.22 -23.88 -13.87
CA THR A 420 1.23 -24.95 -14.14
C THR A 420 0.43 -25.42 -12.92
N ALA A 421 0.91 -25.17 -11.69
CA ALA A 421 0.29 -25.71 -10.47
C ALA A 421 0.30 -24.76 -9.26
N THR A 422 0.42 -23.44 -9.48
CA THR A 422 0.51 -22.49 -8.37
C THR A 422 -0.84 -22.02 -7.85
N THR A 423 -0.95 -22.04 -6.51
CA THR A 423 -2.06 -21.40 -5.81
C THR A 423 -2.15 -19.91 -6.12
N TYR A 424 -3.34 -19.32 -6.01
CA TYR A 424 -3.57 -17.88 -6.17
C TYR A 424 -2.69 -17.06 -5.21
N LEU A 425 -2.53 -17.51 -3.97
CA LEU A 425 -1.64 -16.86 -3.02
C LEU A 425 -0.19 -16.84 -3.52
N GLN A 426 0.31 -17.97 -4.03
CA GLN A 426 1.67 -18.06 -4.56
C GLN A 426 1.84 -17.14 -5.77
N ARG A 427 0.89 -17.17 -6.72
CA ARG A 427 0.84 -16.23 -7.85
C ARG A 427 0.87 -14.77 -7.42
N SER A 428 0.15 -14.41 -6.35
CA SER A 428 0.22 -13.06 -5.77
C SER A 428 1.61 -12.72 -5.24
N LEU A 429 2.29 -13.64 -4.56
CA LEU A 429 3.66 -13.41 -4.08
C LEU A 429 4.67 -13.32 -5.24
N ASP A 430 4.47 -14.10 -6.29
CA ASP A 430 5.29 -14.08 -7.50
C ASP A 430 5.06 -12.79 -8.30
N LEU A 431 3.84 -12.24 -8.31
CA LEU A 431 3.55 -10.90 -8.83
C LEU A 431 4.36 -9.83 -8.07
N PHE A 432 4.40 -9.87 -6.75
CA PHE A 432 5.24 -8.95 -5.97
C PHE A 432 6.72 -9.09 -6.32
N TYR A 433 7.19 -10.34 -6.46
CA TYR A 433 8.56 -10.65 -6.85
C TYR A 433 8.93 -10.04 -8.21
N LEU A 434 8.10 -10.26 -9.24
CA LEU A 434 8.36 -9.79 -10.59
C LEU A 434 8.36 -8.25 -10.65
N ASN A 435 7.36 -7.60 -10.04
CA ASN A 435 7.30 -6.14 -9.92
C ASN A 435 8.53 -5.55 -9.24
N LEU A 436 9.04 -6.21 -8.20
CA LEU A 436 10.25 -5.76 -7.52
C LEU A 436 11.50 -5.99 -8.37
N SER A 437 11.58 -7.15 -9.03
CA SER A 437 12.72 -7.55 -9.85
C SER A 437 12.96 -6.61 -11.03
N GLU A 438 11.92 -5.99 -11.58
CA GLU A 438 12.00 -5.00 -12.65
C GLU A 438 12.94 -3.83 -12.30
N HIS A 439 13.05 -3.45 -11.03
CA HIS A 439 13.84 -2.29 -10.60
C HIS A 439 15.32 -2.57 -10.34
N LEU A 440 15.73 -3.84 -10.35
CA LEU A 440 17.06 -4.27 -9.90
C LEU A 440 18.11 -4.61 -10.97
N PRO A 441 17.83 -4.74 -12.29
CA PRO A 441 18.85 -5.23 -13.23
C PRO A 441 20.12 -4.37 -13.27
N LEU A 442 20.00 -3.05 -13.18
CA LEU A 442 21.16 -2.14 -13.19
C LEU A 442 22.13 -2.39 -12.02
N THR A 443 21.65 -2.97 -10.91
CA THR A 443 22.46 -3.23 -9.71
C THR A 443 23.07 -4.64 -9.70
N LEU A 444 22.41 -5.59 -10.35
CA LEU A 444 22.76 -7.00 -10.30
C LEU A 444 23.83 -7.37 -11.34
N PRO A 445 24.67 -8.37 -11.08
CA PRO A 445 25.55 -8.92 -12.10
C PRO A 445 24.75 -9.75 -13.13
N THR A 446 25.27 -9.89 -14.34
CA THR A 446 24.58 -10.51 -15.49
C THR A 446 24.12 -11.95 -15.22
N ASP A 447 24.93 -12.74 -14.51
CA ASP A 447 24.59 -14.11 -14.11
C ASP A 447 23.41 -14.16 -13.12
N ALA A 448 23.35 -13.22 -12.19
CA ALA A 448 22.23 -13.09 -11.28
C ALA A 448 20.95 -12.65 -11.99
N CYS A 449 21.03 -11.74 -12.97
CA CYS A 449 19.87 -11.35 -13.78
C CYS A 449 19.28 -12.52 -14.56
N ASP A 450 20.12 -13.35 -15.18
CA ASP A 450 19.66 -14.56 -15.88
C ASP A 450 18.91 -15.52 -14.92
N VAL A 451 19.53 -15.84 -13.79
CA VAL A 451 18.99 -16.84 -12.86
C VAL A 451 17.79 -16.33 -12.06
N LEU A 452 17.81 -15.08 -11.63
CA LEU A 452 16.84 -14.53 -10.67
C LEU A 452 15.74 -13.71 -11.35
N ILE A 453 15.94 -13.19 -12.55
CA ILE A 453 14.92 -12.35 -13.23
C ILE A 453 14.41 -13.07 -14.47
N ILE A 454 15.29 -13.39 -15.41
CA ILE A 454 14.91 -13.94 -16.72
C ILE A 454 14.23 -15.31 -16.58
N LYS A 455 14.86 -16.28 -15.90
CA LYS A 455 14.29 -17.62 -15.75
C LYS A 455 12.89 -17.64 -15.10
N PRO A 456 12.66 -16.95 -13.95
CA PRO A 456 11.32 -16.86 -13.38
C PRO A 456 10.30 -16.14 -14.28
N ALA A 457 10.71 -15.09 -15.00
CA ALA A 457 9.81 -14.38 -15.90
C ALA A 457 9.38 -15.25 -17.11
N ILE A 458 10.32 -16.00 -17.71
CA ILE A 458 10.02 -16.92 -18.82
C ILE A 458 8.98 -17.96 -18.40
N ALA A 459 9.06 -18.50 -17.17
CA ALA A 459 8.11 -19.49 -16.69
C ALA A 459 6.65 -19.01 -16.80
N TYR A 460 6.39 -17.71 -16.56
CA TYR A 460 5.05 -17.11 -16.67
C TYR A 460 4.66 -16.67 -18.07
N ILE A 461 5.62 -16.25 -18.91
CA ILE A 461 5.34 -15.86 -20.30
C ILE A 461 5.00 -17.10 -21.14
N SER A 462 5.61 -18.25 -20.85
CA SER A 462 5.34 -19.52 -21.53
C SER A 462 4.10 -20.26 -20.98
N HIS A 463 3.25 -19.61 -20.20
CA HIS A 463 2.05 -20.24 -19.64
C HIS A 463 0.94 -20.41 -20.71
N GLU A 464 0.41 -21.63 -20.83
CA GLU A 464 -0.65 -21.99 -21.80
C GLU A 464 -2.03 -22.22 -21.13
N GLY A 465 -2.25 -21.72 -19.91
CA GLY A 465 -3.48 -21.94 -19.15
C GLY A 465 -4.51 -20.79 -19.24
N PRO A 466 -5.64 -20.91 -18.51
CA PRO A 466 -6.74 -19.96 -18.57
C PRO A 466 -6.34 -18.56 -18.07
N THR A 467 -6.66 -17.55 -18.88
CA THR A 467 -6.32 -16.15 -18.63
C THR A 467 -7.25 -15.52 -17.59
N THR A 468 -6.87 -15.54 -16.30
CA THR A 468 -7.51 -14.70 -15.27
C THR A 468 -6.87 -13.32 -15.23
N GLN A 469 -7.56 -12.31 -14.66
CA GLN A 469 -7.00 -10.95 -14.53
C GLN A 469 -5.65 -10.95 -13.79
N ASN A 470 -5.53 -11.75 -12.73
CA ASN A 470 -4.27 -11.90 -12.00
C ASN A 470 -3.15 -12.49 -12.88
N MET A 471 -3.50 -13.44 -13.75
CA MET A 471 -2.54 -14.01 -14.69
C MET A 471 -2.06 -12.98 -15.72
N VAL A 472 -2.94 -12.09 -16.19
CA VAL A 472 -2.55 -10.97 -17.07
C VAL A 472 -1.57 -10.04 -16.35
N GLU A 473 -1.85 -9.65 -15.11
CA GLU A 473 -0.95 -8.76 -14.34
C GLU A 473 0.43 -9.39 -14.12
N ILE A 474 0.50 -10.70 -13.83
CA ILE A 474 1.75 -11.45 -13.69
C ILE A 474 2.50 -11.53 -15.02
N PHE A 475 1.78 -11.82 -16.10
CA PHE A 475 2.32 -11.88 -17.44
C PHE A 475 2.94 -10.53 -17.86
N GLU A 476 2.23 -9.43 -17.62
CA GLU A 476 2.74 -8.08 -17.87
C GLU A 476 3.98 -7.76 -17.02
N SER A 477 3.95 -8.12 -15.74
CA SER A 477 5.09 -7.92 -14.83
C SER A 477 6.32 -8.73 -15.26
N ALA A 478 6.12 -9.96 -15.76
CA ALA A 478 7.18 -10.79 -16.30
C ALA A 478 7.81 -10.16 -17.55
N HIS A 479 7.00 -9.63 -18.47
CA HIS A 479 7.50 -8.89 -19.63
C HIS A 479 8.31 -7.66 -19.22
N SER A 480 7.81 -6.85 -18.28
CA SER A 480 8.52 -5.65 -17.80
C SER A 480 9.87 -6.01 -17.17
N ALA A 481 9.93 -7.09 -16.39
CA ALA A 481 11.17 -7.56 -15.77
C ALA A 481 12.23 -8.01 -16.82
N ILE A 482 11.82 -8.71 -17.87
CA ILE A 482 12.72 -9.07 -18.99
C ILE A 482 13.18 -7.81 -19.72
N LEU A 483 12.24 -6.94 -20.11
CA LEU A 483 12.55 -5.69 -20.82
C LEU A 483 13.51 -4.81 -20.03
N SER A 484 13.32 -4.66 -18.73
CA SER A 484 14.22 -3.92 -17.85
C SER A 484 15.64 -4.51 -17.85
N THR A 485 15.74 -5.85 -17.83
CA THR A 485 17.03 -6.54 -17.88
C THR A 485 17.75 -6.31 -19.20
N ILE A 486 17.09 -6.51 -20.33
CA ILE A 486 17.73 -6.34 -21.64
C ILE A 486 18.04 -4.88 -21.98
N SER A 487 17.33 -3.93 -21.36
CA SER A 487 17.56 -2.49 -21.50
C SER A 487 18.87 -2.03 -20.83
N CYS A 488 19.44 -2.83 -19.93
CA CYS A 488 20.67 -2.48 -19.23
C CYS A 488 21.91 -2.79 -20.09
N PRO A 489 22.73 -1.78 -20.47
CA PRO A 489 23.87 -1.98 -21.37
C PRO A 489 24.93 -2.97 -20.84
N GLN A 490 25.06 -3.10 -19.52
CA GLN A 490 25.99 -4.04 -18.90
C GLN A 490 25.64 -5.52 -19.13
N HIS A 491 24.43 -5.81 -19.59
CA HIS A 491 23.95 -7.17 -19.86
C HIS A 491 23.96 -7.52 -21.36
N SER A 492 24.64 -6.74 -22.21
CA SER A 492 24.68 -6.98 -23.67
C SER A 492 24.91 -8.45 -24.09
N PRO A 493 25.83 -9.23 -23.49
CA PRO A 493 26.01 -10.63 -23.87
C PRO A 493 24.77 -11.50 -23.63
N LEU A 494 24.06 -11.25 -22.52
CA LEU A 494 22.81 -11.94 -22.20
C LEU A 494 21.69 -11.47 -23.13
N THR A 495 21.60 -10.16 -23.40
CA THR A 495 20.61 -9.59 -24.32
C THR A 495 20.74 -10.19 -25.72
N ILE A 496 21.95 -10.28 -26.27
CA ILE A 496 22.20 -10.87 -27.59
C ILE A 496 21.64 -12.30 -27.68
N GLN A 497 21.82 -13.11 -26.63
CA GLN A 497 21.34 -14.49 -26.58
C GLN A 497 19.82 -14.57 -26.40
N LEU A 498 19.25 -13.69 -25.58
CA LEU A 498 17.84 -13.74 -25.18
C LEU A 498 16.90 -13.11 -26.20
N THR A 499 17.32 -12.04 -26.87
CA THR A 499 16.44 -11.21 -27.72
C THR A 499 15.70 -11.99 -28.80
N PRO A 500 16.33 -12.87 -29.60
CA PRO A 500 15.60 -13.65 -30.62
C PRO A 500 14.49 -14.52 -30.00
N PHE A 501 14.79 -15.18 -28.89
CA PHE A 501 13.82 -16.00 -28.15
C PHE A 501 12.68 -15.16 -27.57
N TYR A 502 12.99 -14.00 -26.98
CA TYR A 502 11.97 -13.09 -26.44
C TYR A 502 11.04 -12.54 -27.52
N ILE A 503 11.56 -12.25 -28.71
CA ILE A 503 10.74 -11.80 -29.84
C ILE A 503 9.82 -12.91 -30.35
N ASP A 504 10.28 -14.16 -30.39
CA ASP A 504 9.42 -15.30 -30.70
C ASP A 504 8.28 -15.45 -29.67
N LEU A 505 8.59 -15.32 -28.37
CA LEU A 505 7.58 -15.28 -27.31
C LEU A 505 6.58 -14.12 -27.48
N LEU A 506 7.06 -12.94 -27.87
CA LEU A 506 6.21 -11.77 -28.14
C LEU A 506 5.23 -12.05 -29.28
N PHE A 507 5.68 -12.70 -30.35
CA PHE A 507 4.81 -13.11 -31.46
C PHE A 507 3.78 -14.15 -31.03
N ASN A 508 4.19 -15.16 -30.27
CA ASN A 508 3.29 -16.20 -29.77
C ASN A 508 2.24 -15.64 -28.78
N SER A 509 2.59 -14.57 -28.07
CA SER A 509 1.72 -13.94 -27.08
C SER A 509 0.69 -12.98 -27.70
N PHE A 510 1.00 -12.37 -28.85
CA PHE A 510 0.11 -11.45 -29.56
C PHE A 510 -0.76 -12.19 -30.59
N PRO A 511 -2.09 -12.03 -30.59
CA PRO A 511 -2.88 -11.03 -29.87
C PRO A 511 -3.61 -11.54 -28.63
N GLN A 512 -3.34 -12.77 -28.18
CA GLN A 512 -4.15 -13.43 -27.15
C GLN A 512 -3.92 -12.86 -25.75
N TYR A 513 -2.67 -12.57 -25.40
CA TYR A 513 -2.27 -12.16 -24.05
C TYR A 513 -1.82 -10.70 -23.97
N ILE A 514 -1.40 -10.11 -25.10
CA ILE A 514 -1.00 -8.70 -25.18
C ILE A 514 -1.79 -7.93 -26.23
N SER A 515 -2.05 -6.66 -25.93
CA SER A 515 -2.68 -5.73 -26.86
C SER A 515 -1.74 -5.27 -27.97
N SER A 516 -2.31 -4.76 -29.06
CA SER A 516 -1.58 -4.11 -30.18
C SER A 516 -0.59 -3.06 -29.67
N ARG A 517 -1.00 -2.25 -28.69
CA ARG A 517 -0.15 -1.22 -28.08
C ARG A 517 1.01 -1.83 -27.31
N GLN A 518 0.76 -2.83 -26.45
CA GLN A 518 1.81 -3.49 -25.67
C GLN A 518 2.83 -4.18 -26.57
N PHE A 519 2.38 -4.89 -27.60
CA PHE A 519 3.25 -5.48 -28.61
C PHE A 519 4.16 -4.45 -29.26
N ARG A 520 3.57 -3.36 -29.79
CA ARG A 520 4.32 -2.28 -30.47
C ARG A 520 5.34 -1.64 -29.54
N VAL A 521 4.97 -1.33 -28.30
CA VAL A 521 5.89 -0.75 -27.31
C VAL A 521 7.03 -1.70 -27.01
N ALA A 522 6.75 -2.97 -26.71
CA ALA A 522 7.77 -3.96 -26.40
C ALA A 522 8.74 -4.19 -27.58
N PHE A 523 8.22 -4.37 -28.80
CA PHE A 523 9.04 -4.55 -30.00
C PHE A 523 9.89 -3.31 -30.28
N LYS A 524 9.30 -2.10 -30.19
CA LYS A 524 10.00 -0.83 -30.33
C LYS A 524 11.13 -0.68 -29.31
N THR A 525 10.90 -1.05 -28.06
CA THR A 525 11.92 -1.04 -27.01
C THR A 525 13.08 -1.99 -27.33
N VAL A 526 12.80 -3.21 -27.79
CA VAL A 526 13.85 -4.14 -28.25
C VAL A 526 14.63 -3.54 -29.42
N MET A 527 13.95 -2.96 -30.40
CA MET A 527 14.59 -2.32 -31.56
C MET A 527 15.50 -1.16 -31.16
N GLN A 528 15.09 -0.34 -30.18
CA GLN A 528 15.96 0.69 -29.60
C GLN A 528 17.23 0.09 -29.02
N ILE A 529 17.12 -0.99 -28.24
CA ILE A 529 18.22 -1.65 -27.53
C ILE A 529 19.24 -2.29 -28.48
N VAL A 530 18.78 -2.89 -29.58
CA VAL A 530 19.67 -3.55 -30.57
C VAL A 530 20.21 -2.59 -31.64
N SER A 531 19.86 -1.31 -31.56
CA SER A 531 20.26 -0.30 -32.54
C SER A 531 21.16 0.80 -31.93
N PRO A 532 21.86 1.60 -32.76
CA PRO A 532 22.67 2.71 -32.25
C PRO A 532 21.81 3.70 -31.42
N PRO A 533 22.30 4.20 -30.28
CA PRO A 533 23.70 4.20 -29.82
C PRO A 533 24.08 3.06 -28.86
N PHE A 534 23.28 2.01 -28.73
CA PHE A 534 23.56 0.94 -27.76
C PHE A 534 24.73 0.04 -28.22
N PRO A 535 25.57 -0.48 -27.29
CA PRO A 535 26.74 -1.30 -27.63
C PRO A 535 26.43 -2.55 -28.46
N ILE A 536 25.21 -3.08 -28.35
CA ILE A 536 24.79 -4.29 -29.07
C ILE A 536 24.83 -4.08 -30.59
N ALA A 537 24.54 -2.87 -31.08
CA ALA A 537 24.59 -2.56 -32.50
C ALA A 537 26.00 -2.69 -33.11
N GLU A 538 27.05 -2.53 -32.30
CA GLU A 538 28.43 -2.75 -32.72
C GLU A 538 28.85 -4.23 -32.59
N LEU A 539 28.38 -4.90 -31.54
CA LEU A 539 28.71 -6.30 -31.26
C LEU A 539 28.03 -7.26 -32.24
N GLU A 540 26.76 -6.99 -32.58
CA GLU A 540 25.93 -7.80 -33.48
C GLU A 540 25.16 -6.90 -34.48
N PRO A 541 25.84 -6.36 -35.51
CA PRO A 541 25.25 -5.38 -36.42
C PRO A 541 24.04 -5.87 -37.22
N HIS A 542 23.92 -7.19 -37.39
CA HIS A 542 22.83 -7.80 -38.17
C HIS A 542 21.56 -8.04 -37.34
N LEU A 543 21.64 -7.97 -36.00
CA LEU A 543 20.54 -8.36 -35.14
C LEU A 543 19.29 -7.49 -35.37
N SER A 544 19.44 -6.16 -35.49
CA SER A 544 18.30 -5.26 -35.74
C SER A 544 17.59 -5.57 -37.06
N GLU A 545 18.33 -5.97 -38.09
CA GLU A 545 17.77 -6.34 -39.39
C GLU A 545 17.06 -7.69 -39.32
N THR A 546 17.68 -8.70 -38.69
CA THR A 546 17.07 -10.01 -38.47
C THR A 546 15.74 -9.91 -37.73
N LEU A 547 15.63 -9.06 -36.71
CA LEU A 547 14.37 -8.85 -35.99
C LEU A 547 13.28 -8.23 -36.88
N LEU A 548 13.65 -7.29 -37.76
CA LEU A 548 12.70 -6.73 -38.73
C LEU A 548 12.28 -7.75 -39.79
N GLU A 549 13.18 -8.63 -40.23
CA GLU A 549 12.83 -9.72 -41.13
C GLU A 549 11.85 -10.70 -40.49
N MET A 550 12.06 -11.06 -39.21
CA MET A 550 11.10 -11.87 -38.43
C MET A 550 9.72 -11.19 -38.39
N LEU A 551 9.68 -9.88 -38.07
CA LEU A 551 8.43 -9.12 -38.04
C LEU A 551 7.77 -9.02 -39.41
N ARG A 552 8.56 -8.82 -40.48
CA ARG A 552 8.08 -8.76 -41.85
C ARG A 552 7.46 -10.08 -42.31
N SER A 553 8.11 -11.21 -41.97
CA SER A 553 7.59 -12.55 -42.24
C SER A 553 6.26 -12.80 -41.52
N ALA A 554 6.16 -12.34 -40.27
CA ALA A 554 4.93 -12.41 -39.49
C ALA A 554 3.80 -11.55 -40.10
N VAL A 555 4.09 -10.35 -40.61
CA VAL A 555 3.09 -9.50 -41.30
C VAL A 555 2.45 -10.22 -42.50
N SER A 556 3.26 -10.93 -43.29
CA SER A 556 2.75 -11.62 -44.50
C SER A 556 1.85 -12.82 -44.18
N THR A 557 1.94 -13.38 -42.98
CA THR A 557 1.18 -14.57 -42.56
C THR A 557 0.12 -14.27 -41.51
N ALA A 558 0.06 -13.03 -41.01
CA ALA A 558 -0.84 -12.64 -39.92
C ALA A 558 -2.32 -12.59 -40.35
N PRO A 559 -3.25 -12.99 -39.45
CA PRO A 559 -4.68 -12.81 -39.63
C PRO A 559 -5.10 -11.35 -39.88
N THR A 560 -6.05 -11.17 -40.79
CA THR A 560 -6.64 -9.87 -41.14
C THR A 560 -7.90 -9.55 -40.34
N ASN A 561 -8.37 -10.48 -39.50
CA ASN A 561 -9.54 -10.30 -38.66
C ASN A 561 -9.34 -9.14 -37.67
N LEU A 562 -10.43 -8.42 -37.38
CA LEU A 562 -10.42 -7.36 -36.38
C LEU A 562 -10.07 -7.94 -35.01
N LEU A 563 -9.14 -7.27 -34.33
CA LEU A 563 -8.82 -7.56 -32.94
C LEU A 563 -10.03 -7.21 -32.06
N PRO A 564 -10.31 -8.02 -31.03
CA PRO A 564 -11.35 -7.68 -30.07
C PRO A 564 -11.03 -6.33 -29.42
N SER A 565 -12.05 -5.49 -29.20
CA SER A 565 -11.90 -4.27 -28.40
C SER A 565 -11.36 -4.67 -27.03
N THR A 566 -10.11 -4.34 -26.74
CA THR A 566 -9.44 -4.73 -25.50
C THR A 566 -10.26 -4.25 -24.30
N LEU A 567 -10.69 -5.18 -23.44
CA LEU A 567 -11.33 -4.92 -22.14
C LEU A 567 -10.30 -4.34 -21.15
N ASN A 568 -9.73 -3.19 -21.47
CA ASN A 568 -8.74 -2.52 -20.61
C ASN A 568 -9.44 -1.46 -19.76
N ILE A 569 -10.13 -1.93 -18.70
CA ILE A 569 -10.95 -1.10 -17.78
C ILE A 569 -10.10 -0.08 -17.01
N VAL A 570 -8.77 -0.26 -16.92
CA VAL A 570 -7.89 0.64 -16.14
C VAL A 570 -7.16 1.66 -17.03
N ALA A 571 -6.86 1.35 -18.30
CA ALA A 571 -6.19 2.29 -19.20
C ALA A 571 -7.13 3.31 -19.85
N GLN A 572 -8.43 3.02 -19.92
CA GLN A 572 -9.42 3.93 -20.51
C GLN A 572 -9.80 5.11 -19.61
N ALA A 573 -9.54 5.05 -18.29
CA ALA A 573 -9.89 6.13 -17.37
C ALA A 573 -8.95 7.35 -17.43
N ALA A 574 -7.80 7.25 -18.11
CA ALA A 574 -6.79 8.32 -18.16
C ALA A 574 -6.71 9.06 -19.51
N MET A 575 -7.43 8.64 -20.56
CA MET A 575 -7.34 9.26 -21.88
C MET A 575 -8.71 9.31 -22.57
N GLU A 576 -9.54 10.26 -22.18
CA GLU A 576 -10.61 10.79 -23.04
C GLU A 576 -9.95 11.55 -24.20
N GLU A 577 -9.66 10.88 -25.32
CA GLU A 577 -9.60 11.48 -26.68
C GLU A 577 -9.20 10.53 -27.82
N SER A 578 -8.88 9.25 -27.58
CA SER A 578 -8.54 8.33 -28.66
C SER A 578 -9.80 7.67 -29.24
N GLN A 579 -10.15 8.01 -30.48
CA GLN A 579 -11.12 7.26 -31.29
C GLN A 579 -10.79 5.77 -31.23
N GLU A 580 -11.80 4.89 -31.15
CA GLU A 580 -11.61 3.43 -31.19
C GLU A 580 -10.97 3.03 -32.52
N GLU A 581 -9.63 3.03 -32.58
CA GLU A 581 -8.87 2.61 -33.73
C GLU A 581 -8.98 1.09 -33.88
N ARG A 582 -9.64 0.66 -34.95
CA ARG A 582 -9.80 -0.77 -35.29
C ARG A 582 -8.51 -1.28 -35.91
N TYR A 583 -7.91 -2.29 -35.28
CA TYR A 583 -6.69 -2.94 -35.74
C TYR A 583 -6.93 -4.42 -36.03
N SER A 584 -6.18 -5.00 -36.97
CA SER A 584 -6.01 -6.44 -37.13
C SER A 584 -4.62 -6.84 -36.65
N GLN A 585 -4.36 -8.14 -36.48
CA GLN A 585 -3.01 -8.62 -36.18
C GLN A 585 -2.02 -8.13 -37.25
N GLN A 586 -2.40 -8.24 -38.53
CA GLN A 586 -1.57 -7.76 -39.64
C GLN A 586 -1.28 -6.25 -39.57
N SER A 587 -2.29 -5.41 -39.34
CA SER A 587 -2.08 -3.95 -39.30
C SER A 587 -1.30 -3.50 -38.07
N SER A 588 -1.46 -4.19 -36.93
CA SER A 588 -0.64 -3.98 -35.74
C SER A 588 0.83 -4.31 -35.94
N LEU A 589 1.15 -5.42 -36.60
CA LEU A 589 2.52 -5.80 -36.93
C LEU A 589 3.15 -4.82 -37.94
N ALA A 590 2.37 -4.36 -38.93
CA ALA A 590 2.82 -3.33 -39.87
C ALA A 590 3.08 -1.98 -39.17
N LEU A 591 2.28 -1.61 -38.16
CA LEU A 591 2.56 -0.44 -37.32
C LEU A 591 3.84 -0.60 -36.51
N ALA A 592 4.13 -1.80 -35.99
CA ALA A 592 5.39 -2.07 -35.30
C ALA A 592 6.60 -1.91 -36.23
N LEU A 593 6.49 -2.28 -37.52
CA LEU A 593 7.53 -2.00 -38.52
C LEU A 593 7.75 -0.50 -38.66
N VAL A 594 6.67 0.28 -38.82
CA VAL A 594 6.76 1.75 -38.92
C VAL A 594 7.42 2.35 -37.68
N ASP A 595 7.01 1.94 -36.48
CA ASP A 595 7.55 2.47 -35.22
C ASP A 595 9.03 2.12 -34.99
N SER A 596 9.56 1.13 -35.72
CA SER A 596 10.95 0.68 -35.59
C SER A 596 11.92 1.44 -36.49
N LEU A 597 11.43 2.06 -37.57
CA LEU A 597 12.24 2.80 -38.55
C LEU A 597 13.16 3.87 -37.94
N PRO A 598 12.77 4.66 -36.92
CA PRO A 598 13.64 5.71 -36.37
C PRO A 598 14.92 5.17 -35.73
N TYR A 599 14.96 3.89 -35.37
CA TYR A 599 16.09 3.31 -34.65
C TYR A 599 17.10 2.66 -35.58
N LEU A 600 16.71 2.33 -36.81
CA LEU A 600 17.57 1.57 -37.71
C LEU A 600 18.92 2.23 -37.99
N PRO A 601 19.99 1.43 -38.18
CA PRO A 601 21.23 1.92 -38.75
C PRO A 601 20.99 2.63 -40.09
N LEU A 602 21.66 3.76 -40.31
CA LEU A 602 21.50 4.59 -41.52
C LEU A 602 21.60 3.83 -42.85
N PRO A 603 22.50 2.83 -43.02
CA PRO A 603 22.60 2.10 -44.29
C PRO A 603 21.34 1.31 -44.64
N LEU A 604 20.56 0.88 -43.64
CA LEU A 604 19.38 0.04 -43.80
C LEU A 604 18.10 0.85 -44.00
N LEU A 605 18.10 2.12 -43.57
CA LEU A 605 16.88 2.90 -43.43
C LEU A 605 16.11 3.10 -44.74
N GLU A 606 16.81 3.37 -45.85
CA GLU A 606 16.17 3.62 -47.15
C GLU A 606 15.47 2.38 -47.71
N GLU A 607 16.13 1.23 -47.60
CA GLU A 607 15.58 -0.05 -48.01
C GLU A 607 14.36 -0.40 -47.16
N TRP A 608 14.48 -0.25 -45.84
CA TRP A 608 13.39 -0.56 -44.92
C TRP A 608 12.22 0.42 -44.98
N PHE A 609 12.42 1.68 -45.42
CA PHE A 609 11.29 2.55 -45.80
C PHE A 609 10.48 1.94 -46.94
N THR A 610 11.16 1.39 -47.95
CA THR A 610 10.52 0.75 -49.11
C THR A 610 9.81 -0.54 -48.71
N ILE A 611 10.47 -1.41 -47.95
CA ILE A 611 9.90 -2.68 -47.46
C ILE A 611 8.67 -2.42 -46.58
N THR A 612 8.75 -1.46 -45.67
CA THR A 612 7.64 -1.13 -44.76
C THR A 612 6.46 -0.53 -45.53
N ALA A 613 6.72 0.32 -46.54
CA ALA A 613 5.66 0.85 -47.39
C ALA A 613 4.98 -0.25 -48.24
N GLN A 614 5.74 -1.23 -48.71
CA GLN A 614 5.18 -2.41 -49.39
C GLN A 614 4.34 -3.27 -48.45
N ALA A 615 4.84 -3.56 -47.24
CA ALA A 615 4.10 -4.31 -46.22
C ALA A 615 2.77 -3.63 -45.84
N MET A 616 2.76 -2.30 -45.71
CA MET A 616 1.52 -1.54 -45.51
C MET A 616 0.54 -1.70 -46.68
N ASN A 617 1.03 -1.73 -47.92
CA ASN A 617 0.18 -1.88 -49.10
C ASN A 617 -0.38 -3.30 -49.30
N GLU A 618 0.17 -4.31 -48.62
CA GLU A 618 -0.36 -5.68 -48.59
C GLU A 618 -1.65 -5.80 -47.75
N ILE A 619 -1.95 -4.83 -46.89
CA ILE A 619 -3.19 -4.82 -46.09
C ILE A 619 -4.37 -4.51 -47.00
N GLU A 620 -5.13 -5.51 -47.43
CA GLU A 620 -6.23 -5.36 -48.41
C GLU A 620 -7.33 -4.39 -47.93
N ASP A 621 -7.69 -4.43 -46.65
CA ASP A 621 -8.71 -3.55 -46.07
C ASP A 621 -8.17 -2.12 -45.89
N LEU A 622 -8.76 -1.18 -46.64
CA LEU A 622 -8.41 0.23 -46.59
C LEU A 622 -8.63 0.85 -45.19
N ALA A 623 -9.62 0.41 -44.44
CA ALA A 623 -9.89 0.93 -43.10
C ALA A 623 -8.80 0.53 -42.10
N LEU A 624 -8.21 -0.66 -42.28
CA LEU A 624 -7.08 -1.14 -41.47
C LEU A 624 -5.73 -0.59 -41.93
N ARG A 625 -5.61 -0.27 -43.22
CA ARG A 625 -4.41 0.34 -43.81
C ARG A 625 -4.24 1.80 -43.44
N GLU A 626 -5.34 2.56 -43.38
CA GLU A 626 -5.30 4.01 -43.20
C GLU A 626 -4.60 4.45 -41.89
N PRO A 627 -4.82 3.84 -40.72
CA PRO A 627 -4.05 4.14 -39.51
C PRO A 627 -2.53 3.91 -39.66
N VAL A 628 -2.14 2.83 -40.35
CA VAL A 628 -0.72 2.52 -40.62
C VAL A 628 -0.09 3.58 -41.52
N LYS A 629 -0.81 3.98 -42.57
CA LYS A 629 -0.41 5.04 -43.49
C LYS A 629 -0.29 6.39 -42.79
N GLN A 630 -1.25 6.75 -41.94
CA GLN A 630 -1.21 7.98 -41.16
C GLN A 630 -0.01 8.00 -40.22
N ARG A 631 0.26 6.89 -39.52
CA ARG A 631 1.44 6.78 -38.65
C ARG A 631 2.75 6.90 -39.44
N PHE A 632 2.84 6.30 -40.63
CA PHE A 632 4.01 6.44 -41.50
C PHE A 632 4.22 7.91 -41.92
N LEU A 633 3.17 8.57 -42.39
CA LEU A 633 3.23 9.99 -42.75
C LEU A 633 3.61 10.87 -41.55
N GLN A 634 3.07 10.57 -40.37
CA GLN A 634 3.42 11.28 -39.15
C GLN A 634 4.90 11.10 -38.81
N LEU A 635 5.45 9.89 -38.92
CA LEU A 635 6.87 9.63 -38.67
C LEU A 635 7.78 10.48 -39.56
N LEU A 636 7.41 10.69 -40.82
CA LEU A 636 8.19 11.52 -41.76
C LEU A 636 8.16 13.03 -41.42
N VAL A 637 7.18 13.51 -40.64
CA VAL A 637 6.95 14.94 -40.39
C VAL A 637 7.13 15.35 -38.91
N SER A 638 6.96 14.42 -37.97
CA SER A 638 6.88 14.65 -36.52
C SER A 638 8.20 14.99 -35.82
N GLY A 639 9.33 14.88 -36.52
CA GLY A 639 10.67 15.07 -35.93
C GLY A 639 11.16 13.87 -35.12
N GLU A 640 10.50 12.70 -35.21
CA GLU A 640 10.99 11.45 -34.62
C GLU A 640 12.27 10.93 -35.31
N LEU A 641 12.51 11.34 -36.55
CA LEU A 641 13.76 11.11 -37.27
C LEU A 641 14.75 12.23 -36.96
N ASP A 642 15.97 11.86 -36.56
CA ASP A 642 17.07 12.84 -36.46
C ASP A 642 17.43 13.43 -37.83
N VAL A 643 18.36 14.40 -37.83
CA VAL A 643 18.71 15.16 -39.04
C VAL A 643 19.18 14.27 -40.19
N GLU A 644 19.99 13.24 -39.92
CA GLU A 644 20.54 12.36 -40.95
C GLU A 644 19.47 11.41 -41.49
N ARG A 645 18.67 10.82 -40.60
CA ARG A 645 17.54 9.94 -40.95
C ARG A 645 16.45 10.70 -41.72
N ALA A 646 16.17 11.94 -41.31
CA ALA A 646 15.21 12.81 -41.99
C ALA A 646 15.68 13.18 -43.41
N ALA A 647 16.98 13.42 -43.62
CA ALA A 647 17.53 13.68 -44.95
C ALA A 647 17.34 12.47 -45.89
N ILE A 648 17.56 11.24 -45.38
CA ILE A 648 17.27 10.00 -46.12
C ILE A 648 15.76 9.90 -46.42
N GLY A 649 14.90 10.16 -45.43
CA GLY A 649 13.45 10.14 -45.60
C GLY A 649 12.93 11.12 -46.66
N VAL A 650 13.45 12.35 -46.68
CA VAL A 650 13.10 13.37 -47.70
C VAL A 650 13.57 12.94 -49.09
N ALA A 651 14.80 12.44 -49.21
CA ALA A 651 15.33 11.96 -50.48
C ALA A 651 14.52 10.78 -51.02
N TRP A 652 14.18 9.83 -50.14
CA TRP A 652 13.35 8.66 -50.44
C TRP A 652 11.93 9.07 -50.89
N TRP A 653 11.28 9.96 -50.14
CA TRP A 653 9.95 10.47 -50.44
C TRP A 653 9.90 11.22 -51.78
N GLY A 654 10.86 12.12 -52.02
CA GLY A 654 10.87 13.00 -53.19
C GLY A 654 11.40 12.35 -54.47
N THR A 655 12.60 11.76 -54.40
CA THR A 655 13.36 11.35 -55.60
C THR A 655 13.37 9.84 -55.84
N ARG A 656 13.15 9.01 -54.81
CA ARG A 656 13.25 7.55 -54.91
C ARG A 656 11.90 6.83 -54.89
N GLY A 657 10.81 7.55 -55.15
CA GLY A 657 9.48 6.97 -55.36
C GLY A 657 8.66 6.69 -54.10
N GLY A 658 9.15 7.03 -52.90
CA GLY A 658 8.43 6.83 -51.64
C GLY A 658 7.03 7.46 -51.61
N ARG A 659 6.88 8.68 -52.17
CA ARG A 659 5.56 9.33 -52.31
C ARG A 659 4.55 8.48 -53.08
N LYS A 660 4.97 7.84 -54.18
CA LYS A 660 4.11 6.98 -55.01
C LYS A 660 3.73 5.70 -54.27
N LEU A 661 4.65 5.16 -53.49
CA LEU A 661 4.44 3.94 -52.69
C LEU A 661 3.42 4.18 -51.56
N ILE A 662 3.44 5.34 -50.90
CA ILE A 662 2.54 5.60 -49.76
C ILE A 662 1.19 6.18 -50.18
N LEU A 663 1.15 7.08 -51.17
CA LEU A 663 -0.11 7.74 -51.59
C LEU A 663 -0.84 7.01 -52.73
N GLY A 664 -0.19 6.03 -53.37
CA GLY A 664 -0.67 5.40 -54.60
C GLY A 664 -0.53 6.32 -55.82
N ALA A 665 -0.73 5.76 -57.01
CA ALA A 665 -0.54 6.46 -58.30
C ALA A 665 -1.56 7.59 -58.57
N SER A 666 -2.54 7.80 -57.69
CA SER A 666 -3.73 8.64 -57.95
C SER A 666 -3.65 10.08 -57.41
N THR A 667 -2.51 10.53 -56.89
CA THR A 667 -2.35 11.94 -56.51
C THR A 667 -1.65 12.71 -57.61
N GLU A 668 -2.42 13.49 -58.36
CA GLU A 668 -1.90 14.49 -59.30
C GLU A 668 -0.80 15.33 -58.64
N PRO A 669 0.28 15.68 -59.37
CA PRO A 669 1.32 16.52 -58.83
C PRO A 669 0.72 17.90 -58.51
N ALA A 670 0.76 18.27 -57.23
CA ALA A 670 0.48 19.63 -56.78
C ALA A 670 1.34 20.61 -57.58
N MET A 671 0.70 21.42 -58.43
CA MET A 671 1.34 22.51 -59.15
C MET A 671 1.92 23.50 -58.14
N MET A 672 3.25 23.65 -58.18
CA MET A 672 3.98 24.69 -57.48
C MET A 672 3.64 26.05 -58.11
N SER A 673 2.77 26.83 -57.47
CA SER A 673 2.59 28.25 -57.77
C SER A 673 3.78 29.02 -57.22
N GLY A 674 4.83 29.15 -58.03
CA GLY A 674 6.05 29.84 -57.60
C GLY A 674 7.16 29.84 -58.65
N ALA A 675 6.86 30.25 -59.87
CA ALA A 675 7.90 30.61 -60.84
C ALA A 675 7.48 31.88 -61.59
N LEU A 676 8.09 32.99 -61.19
CA LEU A 676 8.03 34.28 -61.86
C LEU A 676 8.40 34.14 -63.34
N SER A 677 7.55 34.66 -64.22
CA SER A 677 7.92 35.10 -65.56
C SER A 677 7.38 36.53 -65.72
N GLY A 678 8.24 37.53 -65.57
CA GLY A 678 7.92 38.91 -66.01
C GLY A 678 8.09 39.06 -67.52
N PRO A 679 8.10 40.29 -68.09
CA PRO A 679 7.67 41.58 -67.55
C PRO A 679 6.64 42.31 -68.48
N ASP A 680 6.37 43.56 -68.13
CA ASP A 680 5.71 44.63 -68.91
C ASP A 680 4.20 44.55 -69.17
N ARG A 681 3.45 45.34 -68.39
CA ARG A 681 2.85 46.58 -68.92
C ARG A 681 2.27 47.47 -67.82
N SER A 682 2.58 48.75 -67.98
CA SER A 682 2.16 49.90 -67.22
C SER A 682 0.64 50.15 -67.21
N SER A 683 0.14 50.61 -66.06
CA SER A 683 -0.72 51.79 -65.86
C SER A 683 -2.17 51.81 -66.37
N ARG A 684 -3.06 52.25 -65.46
CA ARG A 684 -4.46 52.75 -65.60
C ARG A 684 -5.45 51.65 -65.96
N LEU A 685 -6.49 51.37 -65.18
CA LEU A 685 -7.39 52.17 -64.33
C LEU A 685 -7.78 51.36 -63.10
#